data_AF-A6WFJ0-F1
#
_entry.id   AF-A6WFJ0-F1
#
_cell.length_a   1.000
_cell.length_b   1.000
_cell.length_c   1.000
_cell.angle_alpha   90.00
_cell.angle_beta   90.00
_cell.angle_gamma   90.00
#
_symmetry.space_group_name_H-M   'P 1'
#
loop_
_entity.id
_entity.type
_entity.pdbx_description
1 polymer ?
#
loop_
_entity_poly.entity_id
_entity_poly.type
_entity_poly.pdbx_seq_one_letter_code
_entity_poly.pdbx_strand_id
1 'polypeptide(L)'
;MATLLYRLGRFSARRHWLVLAVWAVLLAVLGGLAYGVEKTAATDTSFSIPGTEASEGLDLVEEKFSAGANDATATVVFQAPAGQTLTTAENAGALQGVLAQLRGIEGVVSVSDPLAPQTPMVSRDQTIASSTVTFDGLVGDVTPEQVEALQAATDHDAGPVRVEMTSQVVTTEAGHTSEAIGVAVAALVLVLTYGALAAAGANLLTAGIGVGAGILGITALGNVVSLSATTPALAGMLGLAVGIDYALFVFARTRTELRRGVGLDQAIAKATGTAGTAVVFAGTTVVIALVGLSVVNIPFLTQMGLAAAATVAIAVVVALTAVPAFLKVLGLRVLPKKERHRDPAGLRAAAESDDHALADLAGPGLLGRWARGVTGHPVLALLAAVVLVGAVAIPVASMRTALPSAENDDPASSSRQAYDLLVQGFGPGSQSTLIVLVNGDDAAAVATAAGEVATRVQGLDDVAAVLPGIPSADGTAQLITVVPASGPTDEKTSELVRDLRSATSGTDGAEVLVTGQTALDIDVTDSLNDALPVYIALIVVLALFLLIMLFRSLAVPLLATVGFLLSLGASLGAVVAIYQWGWLSDVFGVAQPAPLLSFMPVLVVGILFGLAMDYQMFLVSAIHEQHAHGRRPKDAVLAGFRRSGPVVVAAALIMSGVFVGFATSGDQIIGSIGMALTVGVLADALVVRMVIMPAALTLLGDAAWWMPRWMQRLVPNVDAEGRSLEALLAAGDTGATATATAPAPEAAPSRADSPAEVPVPREERRHPVDPALAATPHGMPAEQRVARVAADLPLGIVGLVTDPAGHPLAGAALTITDQAGRQVARAGSDEVGLYELPLTAGGTFVLIVAAAEARPAAHLVAVSDRTVRHDVRLVGNAALHGVLTGADGTQPVGGGVLTLLDVRGDVVATTRSDASGQYRFGDLVAGSYILSVLGESFRPVAQAVEVGPGADLAVDVRLSHGGRLIGQVSAGSDGRGVPEASVTLVDDGGAVVDSATTDTGGSFHFDDLSQGRYTLTAAGHPPVATAVEVEEGGHREVTVELGGPRRADGGPGSPAAR
;
A
#
# COMPACT_ATOMS: atom_id res chain seq x y z
N MET A 1 1.25 16.38 -30.14
CA MET A 1 1.15 16.49 -28.67
C MET A 1 1.19 17.95 -28.20
N ALA A 2 2.28 18.68 -28.48
CA ALA A 2 2.45 20.10 -28.08
C ALA A 2 1.26 21.02 -28.44
N THR A 3 0.62 20.83 -29.60
CA THR A 3 -0.57 21.58 -30.02
C THR A 3 -1.82 21.31 -29.17
N LEU A 4 -2.01 20.08 -28.68
CA LEU A 4 -3.10 19.73 -27.76
C LEU A 4 -2.85 20.36 -26.38
N LEU A 5 -1.61 20.25 -25.88
CA LEU A 5 -1.20 20.85 -24.61
C LEU A 5 -1.29 22.39 -24.64
N TYR A 6 -0.98 23.02 -25.77
CA TYR A 6 -1.20 24.46 -25.97
C TYR A 6 -2.68 24.83 -25.83
N ARG A 7 -3.59 24.05 -26.45
CA ARG A 7 -5.04 24.27 -26.34
C ARG A 7 -5.53 24.05 -24.92
N LEU A 8 -5.03 23.02 -24.24
CA LEU A 8 -5.35 22.71 -22.85
C LEU A 8 -4.90 23.84 -21.92
N GLY A 9 -3.65 24.30 -22.02
CA GLY A 9 -3.14 25.42 -21.23
C GLY A 9 -3.93 26.72 -21.47
N ARG A 10 -4.31 26.99 -22.73
CA ARG A 10 -5.18 28.12 -23.07
C ARG A 10 -6.58 28.00 -22.48
N PHE A 11 -7.15 26.80 -22.49
CA PHE A 11 -8.46 26.52 -21.88
C PHE A 11 -8.40 26.73 -20.36
N SER A 12 -7.40 26.12 -19.70
CA SER A 12 -7.19 26.23 -18.26
C SER A 12 -6.95 27.66 -17.80
N ALA A 13 -6.20 28.46 -18.57
CA ALA A 13 -6.03 29.89 -18.28
C ALA A 13 -7.36 30.67 -18.46
N ARG A 14 -8.10 30.42 -19.55
CA ARG A 14 -9.36 31.16 -19.82
C ARG A 14 -10.47 30.83 -18.82
N ARG A 15 -10.60 29.57 -18.43
CA ARG A 15 -11.62 29.07 -17.48
C ARG A 15 -11.01 28.68 -16.13
N HIS A 16 -10.04 29.46 -15.65
CA HIS A 16 -9.27 29.17 -14.45
C HIS A 16 -10.14 28.89 -13.21
N TRP A 17 -11.22 29.64 -12.99
CA TRP A 17 -12.15 29.38 -11.87
C TRP A 17 -12.86 28.03 -11.97
N LEU A 18 -13.24 27.60 -13.19
CA LEU A 18 -13.87 26.29 -13.38
C LEU A 18 -12.87 25.17 -13.11
N VAL A 19 -11.63 25.30 -13.60
CA VAL A 19 -10.59 24.29 -13.36
C VAL A 19 -10.27 24.17 -11.88
N LEU A 20 -10.12 25.30 -11.17
CA LEU A 20 -9.87 25.30 -9.73
C LEU A 20 -11.06 24.73 -8.95
N ALA A 21 -12.30 25.04 -9.35
CA ALA A 21 -13.50 24.48 -8.74
C ALA A 21 -13.59 22.96 -8.94
N VAL A 22 -13.25 22.45 -10.13
CA VAL A 22 -13.21 20.99 -10.38
C VAL A 22 -12.20 20.29 -9.48
N TRP A 23 -10.99 20.84 -9.33
CA TRP A 23 -10.00 20.28 -8.40
C TRP A 23 -10.46 20.35 -6.94
N ALA A 24 -11.08 21.46 -6.52
CA ALA A 24 -11.61 21.59 -5.16
C ALA A 24 -12.74 20.58 -4.88
N VAL A 25 -13.65 20.38 -5.84
CA VAL A 25 -14.72 19.37 -5.75
C VAL A 25 -14.12 17.97 -5.72
N LEU A 26 -13.14 17.68 -6.57
CA LEU A 26 -12.47 16.38 -6.57
C LEU A 26 -11.82 16.08 -5.21
N LEU A 27 -11.08 17.05 -4.64
CA LEU A 27 -10.50 16.90 -3.31
C LEU A 27 -11.57 16.69 -2.22
N ALA A 28 -12.70 17.42 -2.29
CA ALA A 28 -13.79 17.23 -1.34
C ALA A 28 -14.45 15.84 -1.46
N VAL A 29 -14.61 15.33 -2.69
CA VAL A 29 -15.15 13.99 -2.94
C VAL A 29 -14.17 12.91 -2.45
N LEU A 30 -12.89 13.03 -2.79
CA LEU A 30 -11.86 12.10 -2.33
C LEU A 30 -11.73 12.13 -0.80
N GLY A 31 -11.77 13.31 -0.19
CA GLY A 31 -11.75 13.46 1.27
C GLY A 31 -12.97 12.84 1.94
N GLY A 32 -14.16 12.99 1.36
CA GLY A 32 -15.37 12.34 1.87
C GLY A 32 -15.32 10.81 1.77
N LEU A 33 -14.75 10.27 0.68
CA LEU A 33 -14.55 8.82 0.52
C LEU A 33 -13.49 8.29 1.48
N ALA A 34 -12.34 8.96 1.56
CA ALA A 34 -11.25 8.58 2.47
C ALA A 34 -11.72 8.54 3.93
N TYR A 35 -12.46 9.55 4.39
CA TYR A 35 -13.03 9.58 5.74
C TYR A 35 -14.00 8.42 6.03
N GLY A 36 -14.70 7.92 5.01
CA GLY A 36 -15.55 6.75 5.13
C GLY A 36 -14.75 5.45 5.25
N VAL A 37 -13.66 5.33 4.49
CA VAL A 37 -12.76 4.17 4.45
C VAL A 37 -11.96 4.01 5.74
N GLU A 38 -11.40 5.11 6.27
CA GLU A 38 -10.54 5.14 7.46
C GLU A 38 -11.20 4.55 8.71
N LYS A 39 -12.54 4.52 8.78
CA LYS A 39 -13.29 3.90 9.87
C LYS A 39 -13.48 2.38 9.76
N THR A 40 -13.12 1.80 8.63
CA THR A 40 -13.45 0.40 8.28
C THR A 40 -12.28 -0.40 7.72
N ALA A 41 -11.22 0.26 7.27
CA ALA A 41 -10.06 -0.40 6.69
C ALA A 41 -9.08 -0.84 7.79
N ALA A 42 -8.88 -2.14 7.94
CA ALA A 42 -7.69 -2.67 8.59
C ALA A 42 -6.47 -2.35 7.72
N THR A 43 -5.41 -1.81 8.34
CA THR A 43 -4.15 -1.54 7.63
C THR A 43 -3.24 -2.75 7.78
N ASP A 44 -2.90 -3.41 6.68
CA ASP A 44 -1.94 -4.52 6.70
C ASP A 44 -0.55 -4.00 7.07
N THR A 45 -0.06 -4.42 8.23
CA THR A 45 1.31 -4.16 8.72
C THR A 45 2.27 -5.31 8.40
N SER A 46 1.77 -6.44 7.90
CA SER A 46 2.59 -7.61 7.60
C SER A 46 3.30 -7.49 6.25
N PHE A 47 4.62 -7.66 6.28
CA PHE A 47 5.44 -7.80 5.08
C PHE A 47 5.58 -9.28 4.77
N SER A 48 4.64 -9.87 4.03
CA SER A 48 4.76 -11.26 3.54
C SER A 48 4.84 -11.32 2.02
N ILE A 49 5.55 -12.33 1.52
CA ILE A 49 5.57 -12.67 0.09
C ILE A 49 4.94 -14.07 -0.02
N PRO A 50 3.78 -14.19 -0.68
CA PRO A 50 3.14 -15.49 -0.87
C PRO A 50 4.05 -16.49 -1.60
N GLY A 51 4.08 -17.73 -1.12
CA GLY A 51 4.86 -18.83 -1.72
C GLY A 51 6.32 -18.90 -1.28
N THR A 52 6.71 -18.19 -0.21
CA THR A 52 7.96 -18.48 0.50
C THR A 52 7.76 -19.60 1.52
N GLU A 53 8.80 -20.37 1.81
CA GLU A 53 8.75 -21.47 2.79
C GLU A 53 8.25 -21.00 4.15
N ALA A 54 8.68 -19.82 4.61
CA ALA A 54 8.20 -19.28 5.87
C ALA A 54 6.71 -18.89 5.82
N SER A 55 6.20 -18.38 4.69
CA SER A 55 4.77 -18.08 4.52
C SER A 55 3.91 -19.34 4.52
N GLU A 56 4.31 -20.36 3.76
CA GLU A 56 3.61 -21.65 3.70
C GLU A 56 3.64 -22.36 5.06
N GLY A 57 4.76 -22.26 5.78
CA GLY A 57 4.88 -22.79 7.13
C GLY A 57 3.96 -22.09 8.13
N LEU A 58 3.77 -20.77 8.02
CA LEU A 58 2.84 -20.02 8.88
C LEU A 58 1.38 -20.38 8.58
N ASP A 59 1.01 -20.43 7.30
CA ASP A 59 -0.33 -20.85 6.87
C ASP A 59 -0.66 -22.25 7.41
N LEU A 60 0.33 -23.16 7.42
CA LEU A 60 0.16 -24.52 7.93
C LEU A 60 0.16 -24.59 9.47
N VAL A 61 0.93 -23.73 10.16
CA VAL A 61 0.81 -23.57 11.61
C VAL A 61 -0.60 -23.10 11.97
N GLU A 62 -1.15 -22.13 11.23
CA GLU A 62 -2.50 -21.62 11.44
C GLU A 62 -3.56 -22.72 11.21
N GLU A 63 -3.42 -23.50 10.13
CA GLU A 63 -4.33 -24.60 9.84
C GLU A 63 -4.31 -25.68 10.93
N LYS A 64 -3.12 -26.09 11.38
CA LYS A 64 -2.92 -27.26 12.25
C LYS A 64 -2.99 -26.96 13.75
N PHE A 65 -2.79 -25.70 14.15
CA PHE A 65 -2.76 -25.28 15.55
C PHE A 65 -3.86 -24.24 15.80
N SER A 66 -5.12 -24.71 15.84
CA SER A 66 -6.31 -23.88 15.99
C SER A 66 -6.56 -23.49 17.47
N ALA A 67 -5.85 -22.46 17.96
CA ALA A 67 -6.21 -21.56 19.07
C ALA A 67 -4.99 -20.67 19.44
N GLY A 68 -5.13 -19.34 19.36
CA GLY A 68 -4.15 -18.39 19.89
C GLY A 68 -2.89 -18.12 19.06
N ALA A 69 -2.79 -18.66 17.83
CA ALA A 69 -1.67 -18.38 16.94
C ALA A 69 -1.77 -17.01 16.23
N ASN A 70 -2.99 -16.50 16.08
CA ASN A 70 -3.31 -15.26 15.38
C ASN A 70 -3.85 -14.15 16.29
N ASP A 71 -3.98 -14.41 17.58
CA ASP A 71 -4.40 -13.42 18.54
C ASP A 71 -3.33 -12.31 18.61
N ALA A 72 -3.73 -11.05 18.53
CA ALA A 72 -2.77 -9.96 18.61
C ALA A 72 -2.07 -10.01 19.97
N THR A 73 -0.73 -10.03 19.98
CA THR A 73 0.04 -10.07 21.22
C THR A 73 0.86 -8.80 21.41
N ALA A 74 0.94 -8.35 22.66
CA ALA A 74 1.87 -7.33 23.11
C ALA A 74 2.74 -7.91 24.23
N THR A 75 4.03 -7.58 24.23
CA THR A 75 4.94 -8.04 25.29
C THR A 75 5.32 -6.89 26.20
N VAL A 76 5.03 -7.05 27.48
CA VAL A 76 5.34 -6.10 28.56
C VAL A 76 6.51 -6.64 29.37
N VAL A 77 7.54 -5.82 29.52
CA VAL A 77 8.82 -6.17 30.14
C VAL A 77 8.97 -5.40 31.45
N PHE A 78 9.31 -6.11 32.51
CA PHE A 78 9.49 -5.55 33.84
C PHE A 78 10.95 -5.59 34.24
N GLN A 79 11.46 -4.53 34.85
CA GLN A 79 12.80 -4.46 35.43
C GLN A 79 12.74 -4.04 36.90
N ALA A 80 13.38 -4.82 37.77
CA ALA A 80 13.54 -4.49 39.18
C ALA A 80 14.50 -3.31 39.39
N PRO A 81 14.33 -2.53 40.49
CA PRO A 81 15.31 -1.54 40.91
C PRO A 81 16.73 -2.10 41.00
N ALA A 82 17.72 -1.24 40.78
CA ALA A 82 19.12 -1.61 40.88
C ALA A 82 19.44 -2.31 42.22
N GLY A 83 19.92 -3.55 42.15
CA GLY A 83 20.29 -4.37 43.31
C GLY A 83 19.14 -5.13 43.99
N GLN A 84 17.93 -5.10 43.44
CA GLN A 84 16.77 -5.88 43.91
C GLN A 84 16.35 -6.95 42.89
N THR A 85 15.50 -7.88 43.31
CA THR A 85 14.86 -8.87 42.43
C THR A 85 13.37 -8.56 42.28
N LEU A 86 12.75 -9.01 41.19
CA LEU A 86 11.29 -8.93 40.97
C LEU A 86 10.50 -9.84 41.92
N THR A 87 11.18 -10.77 42.59
CA THR A 87 10.60 -11.74 43.52
C THR A 87 10.42 -11.20 44.95
N THR A 88 10.91 -9.99 45.27
CA THR A 88 10.62 -9.35 46.57
C THR A 88 9.13 -9.00 46.67
N ALA A 89 8.55 -9.11 47.87
CA ALA A 89 7.11 -8.94 48.06
C ALA A 89 6.57 -7.57 47.58
N GLU A 90 7.39 -6.52 47.67
CA GLU A 90 7.05 -5.18 47.18
C GLU A 90 7.02 -5.13 45.64
N ASN A 91 8.07 -5.61 44.97
CA ASN A 91 8.19 -5.59 43.51
C ASN A 91 7.20 -6.57 42.85
N ALA A 92 7.01 -7.75 43.45
CA ALA A 92 6.02 -8.72 42.99
C ALA A 92 4.59 -8.18 43.15
N GLY A 93 4.31 -7.42 44.21
CA GLY A 93 3.03 -6.74 44.40
C GLY A 93 2.78 -5.66 43.35
N ALA A 94 3.80 -4.85 43.03
CA ALA A 94 3.74 -3.85 41.97
C ALA A 94 3.50 -4.48 40.59
N LEU A 95 4.26 -5.52 40.25
CA LEU A 95 4.11 -6.27 39.00
C LEU A 95 2.69 -6.84 38.86
N GLN A 96 2.17 -7.48 39.91
CA GLN A 96 0.80 -8.03 39.89
C GLN A 96 -0.27 -6.95 39.78
N GLY A 97 -0.02 -5.75 40.31
CA GLY A 97 -0.88 -4.58 40.13
C GLY A 97 -1.00 -4.17 38.66
N VAL A 98 0.13 -4.11 37.94
CA VAL A 98 0.15 -3.82 36.49
C VAL A 98 -0.56 -4.92 35.71
N LEU A 99 -0.28 -6.20 36.00
CA LEU A 99 -0.96 -7.32 35.33
C LEU A 99 -2.48 -7.30 35.55
N ALA A 100 -2.95 -6.86 36.72
CA ALA A 100 -4.38 -6.73 37.00
C ALA A 100 -5.03 -5.61 36.17
N GLN A 101 -4.33 -4.51 35.92
CA GLN A 101 -4.80 -3.45 35.02
C GLN A 101 -4.84 -3.94 33.57
N LEU A 102 -3.80 -4.65 33.12
CA LEU A 102 -3.74 -5.21 31.77
C LEU A 102 -4.90 -6.18 31.49
N ARG A 103 -5.27 -7.01 32.49
CA ARG A 103 -6.43 -7.92 32.40
C ARG A 103 -7.77 -7.19 32.38
N GLY A 104 -7.82 -5.94 32.81
CA GLY A 104 -9.03 -5.11 32.82
C GLY A 104 -9.27 -4.36 31.51
N ILE A 105 -8.33 -4.42 30.56
CA ILE A 105 -8.47 -3.79 29.24
C ILE A 105 -9.51 -4.58 28.43
N GLU A 106 -10.47 -3.88 27.84
CA GLU A 106 -11.49 -4.47 26.99
C GLU A 106 -10.87 -5.17 25.78
N GLY A 107 -11.26 -6.42 25.51
CA GLY A 107 -10.72 -7.23 24.41
C GLY A 107 -9.40 -7.95 24.71
N VAL A 108 -8.88 -7.91 25.94
CA VAL A 108 -7.75 -8.79 26.34
C VAL A 108 -8.27 -10.19 26.72
N VAL A 109 -7.84 -11.21 25.99
CA VAL A 109 -8.20 -12.63 26.23
C VAL A 109 -7.35 -13.23 27.35
N SER A 110 -6.04 -12.93 27.37
CA SER A 110 -5.15 -13.47 28.38
C SER A 110 -3.94 -12.57 28.66
N VAL A 111 -3.45 -12.64 29.89
CA VAL A 111 -2.19 -12.00 30.31
C VAL A 111 -1.36 -13.02 31.06
N SER A 112 -0.21 -13.39 30.49
CA SER A 112 0.67 -14.39 31.10
C SER A 112 1.31 -13.85 32.38
N ASP A 113 1.31 -14.62 33.46
CA ASP A 113 2.02 -14.25 34.68
C ASP A 113 3.49 -14.72 34.61
N PRO A 114 4.48 -13.80 34.54
CA PRO A 114 5.88 -14.18 34.45
C PRO A 114 6.40 -14.88 35.71
N LEU A 115 5.78 -14.67 36.88
CA LEU A 115 6.18 -15.27 38.15
C LEU A 115 5.49 -16.62 38.39
N ALA A 116 4.66 -17.10 37.46
CA ALA A 116 3.96 -18.37 37.58
C ALA A 116 4.94 -19.55 37.71
N PRO A 117 4.82 -20.42 38.74
CA PRO A 117 5.77 -21.51 38.96
C PRO A 117 5.85 -22.55 37.83
N GLN A 118 4.79 -22.69 37.04
CA GLN A 118 4.70 -23.69 35.97
C GLN A 118 5.46 -23.26 34.70
N THR A 119 5.53 -21.95 34.43
CA THR A 119 6.13 -21.36 33.22
C THR A 119 6.77 -20.00 33.54
N PRO A 120 7.82 -19.95 34.40
CA PRO A 120 8.41 -18.69 34.81
C PRO A 120 9.14 -18.02 33.64
N MET A 121 8.70 -16.81 33.27
CA MET A 121 9.33 -15.96 32.26
C MET A 121 10.15 -14.86 32.93
N VAL A 122 11.16 -15.29 33.70
CA VAL A 122 12.04 -14.42 34.48
C VAL A 122 13.50 -14.72 34.12
N SER A 123 14.32 -13.68 34.05
CA SER A 123 15.76 -13.79 33.84
C SER A 123 16.44 -14.62 34.94
N ARG A 124 17.61 -15.19 34.64
CA ARG A 124 18.37 -16.05 35.58
C ARG A 124 18.72 -15.36 36.90
N ASP A 125 18.93 -14.05 36.86
CA ASP A 125 19.24 -13.19 38.01
C ASP A 125 17.99 -12.62 38.69
N GLN A 126 16.79 -12.96 38.22
CA GLN A 126 15.50 -12.52 38.75
C GLN A 126 15.28 -11.00 38.73
N THR A 127 15.96 -10.28 37.84
CA THR A 127 15.87 -8.82 37.72
C THR A 127 14.94 -8.36 36.60
N ILE A 128 14.71 -9.20 35.58
CA ILE A 128 13.91 -8.89 34.39
C ILE A 128 12.84 -9.97 34.20
N ALA A 129 11.63 -9.58 33.84
CA ALA A 129 10.53 -10.49 33.54
C ALA A 129 9.77 -10.06 32.29
N SER A 130 9.20 -11.02 31.57
CA SER A 130 8.42 -10.77 30.36
C SER A 130 7.01 -11.35 30.49
N SER A 131 5.99 -10.53 30.21
CA SER A 131 4.59 -10.91 30.19
C SER A 131 4.02 -10.68 28.79
N THR A 132 3.33 -11.67 28.25
CA THR A 132 2.58 -11.57 27.00
C THR A 132 1.11 -11.25 27.31
N VAL A 133 0.62 -10.16 26.73
CA VAL A 133 -0.80 -9.76 26.69
C VAL A 133 -1.34 -10.23 25.34
N THR A 134 -2.47 -10.93 25.35
CA THR A 134 -3.12 -11.49 24.16
C THR A 134 -4.49 -10.86 24.03
N PHE A 135 -4.77 -10.23 22.89
CA PHE A 135 -6.05 -9.61 22.55
C PHE A 135 -6.93 -10.55 21.72
N ASP A 136 -8.24 -10.30 21.74
CA ASP A 136 -9.24 -11.01 20.94
C ASP A 136 -9.21 -10.45 19.52
N GLY A 137 -8.91 -11.30 18.53
CA GLY A 137 -8.78 -10.91 17.12
C GLY A 137 -7.34 -10.71 16.63
N LEU A 138 -7.21 -10.35 15.35
CA LEU A 138 -5.91 -10.19 14.68
C LEU A 138 -5.21 -8.88 15.08
N VAL A 139 -3.91 -8.77 14.77
CA VAL A 139 -3.11 -7.55 15.00
C VAL A 139 -3.77 -6.29 14.42
N GLY A 140 -4.50 -6.42 13.30
CA GLY A 140 -5.23 -5.32 12.66
C GLY A 140 -6.58 -4.97 13.29
N ASP A 141 -7.13 -5.81 14.17
CA ASP A 141 -8.43 -5.64 14.83
C ASP A 141 -8.33 -4.89 16.17
N VAL A 142 -7.11 -4.73 16.70
CA VAL A 142 -6.89 -4.00 17.96
C VAL A 142 -7.18 -2.51 17.74
N THR A 143 -8.11 -1.97 18.52
CA THR A 143 -8.56 -0.59 18.37
C THR A 143 -7.52 0.40 18.91
N PRO A 144 -7.47 1.64 18.39
CA PRO A 144 -6.61 2.69 18.96
C PRO A 144 -6.86 2.93 20.46
N GLU A 145 -8.11 2.74 20.90
CA GLU A 145 -8.53 2.87 22.29
C GLU A 145 -7.93 1.77 23.18
N GLN A 146 -7.85 0.53 22.68
CA GLN A 146 -7.17 -0.58 23.37
C GLN A 146 -5.67 -0.35 23.47
N VAL A 147 -5.05 0.21 22.42
CA VAL A 147 -3.64 0.59 22.42
C VAL A 147 -3.36 1.71 23.42
N GLU A 148 -4.22 2.74 23.48
CA GLU A 148 -4.10 3.83 24.45
C GLU A 148 -4.31 3.32 25.89
N ALA A 149 -5.24 2.39 26.10
CA ALA A 149 -5.44 1.74 27.40
C ALA A 149 -4.23 0.89 27.83
N LEU A 150 -3.60 0.19 26.88
CA LEU A 150 -2.37 -0.56 27.11
C LEU A 150 -1.22 0.37 27.51
N GLN A 151 -1.04 1.48 26.79
CA GLN A 151 -0.06 2.52 27.10
C GLN A 151 -0.31 3.17 28.47
N ALA A 152 -1.56 3.51 28.77
CA ALA A 152 -1.93 4.08 30.06
C ALA A 152 -1.65 3.12 31.23
N ALA A 153 -1.82 1.80 31.03
CA ALA A 153 -1.55 0.79 32.03
C ALA A 153 -0.04 0.60 32.29
N THR A 154 0.82 0.78 31.29
CA THR A 154 2.28 0.67 31.42
C THR A 154 2.95 1.98 31.84
N ASP A 155 2.41 3.12 31.43
CA ASP A 155 2.86 4.47 31.84
C ASP A 155 2.42 4.81 33.27
N HIS A 156 1.54 4.00 33.84
CA HIS A 156 1.15 4.14 35.24
C HIS A 156 2.37 3.99 36.15
N ASP A 157 2.40 4.75 37.24
CA ASP A 157 3.47 4.72 38.23
C ASP A 157 3.49 3.35 38.93
N ALA A 158 4.21 2.38 38.36
CA ALA A 158 4.36 1.02 38.88
C ALA A 158 5.25 0.96 40.15
N GLY A 159 5.41 2.10 40.82
CA GLY A 159 6.22 2.26 42.03
C GLY A 159 7.70 2.02 41.74
N PRO A 160 8.36 1.06 42.41
CA PRO A 160 9.79 0.82 42.21
C PRO A 160 10.13 0.07 40.91
N VAL A 161 9.17 -0.60 40.27
CA VAL A 161 9.42 -1.45 39.09
C VAL A 161 9.30 -0.63 37.82
N ARG A 162 10.30 -0.72 36.95
CA ARG A 162 10.23 -0.12 35.62
C ARG A 162 9.47 -1.05 34.69
N VAL A 163 8.54 -0.50 33.92
CA VAL A 163 7.70 -1.22 32.97
C VAL A 163 7.94 -0.61 31.60
N GLU A 164 8.26 -1.46 30.62
CA GLU A 164 8.40 -1.07 29.23
C GLU A 164 7.57 -2.05 28.38
N MET A 165 7.17 -1.66 27.18
CA MET A 165 6.47 -2.57 26.26
C MET A 165 7.17 -2.62 24.91
N THR A 166 7.19 -3.79 24.28
CA THR A 166 7.37 -3.91 22.83
C THR A 166 6.00 -4.12 22.21
N SER A 167 5.76 -3.57 21.03
CA SER A 167 4.48 -3.78 20.36
C SER A 167 4.63 -3.96 18.86
N GLN A 168 3.90 -4.93 18.31
CA GLN A 168 3.55 -5.02 16.89
C GLN A 168 2.28 -4.18 16.57
N VAL A 169 1.65 -3.57 17.57
CA VAL A 169 0.30 -2.98 17.51
C VAL A 169 0.30 -1.44 17.61
N VAL A 170 1.29 -0.85 18.30
CA VAL A 170 1.44 0.62 18.40
C VAL A 170 2.16 1.13 17.16
N THR A 171 1.42 1.64 16.18
CA THR A 171 1.99 2.52 15.18
C THR A 171 2.23 3.89 15.82
N THR A 172 3.48 4.29 16.00
CA THR A 172 3.79 5.67 16.35
C THR A 172 3.38 6.56 15.18
N GLU A 173 2.46 7.50 15.40
CA GLU A 173 2.10 8.48 14.38
C GLU A 173 3.35 9.25 13.97
N ALA A 174 3.72 9.16 12.69
CA ALA A 174 4.81 9.94 12.12
C ALA A 174 4.56 11.42 12.39
N GLY A 175 5.41 12.05 13.21
CA GLY A 175 5.23 13.43 13.63
C GLY A 175 5.12 14.38 12.43
N HIS A 176 3.96 15.01 12.28
CA HIS A 176 3.67 16.04 11.25
C HIS A 176 4.61 17.26 11.29
N THR A 177 5.44 17.39 12.32
CA THR A 177 6.40 18.48 12.50
C THR A 177 7.50 18.48 11.44
N SER A 178 7.89 17.31 10.95
CA SER A 178 9.00 17.17 10.00
C SER A 178 8.65 17.55 8.56
N GLU A 179 7.44 17.21 8.11
CA GLU A 179 6.91 17.61 6.80
C GLU A 179 6.89 19.15 6.67
N ALA A 180 6.52 19.84 7.75
CA ALA A 180 6.49 21.30 7.80
C ALA A 180 7.87 21.93 7.57
N ILE A 181 8.95 21.29 8.05
CA ILE A 181 10.32 21.76 7.86
C ILE A 181 10.73 21.65 6.38
N GLY A 182 10.49 20.50 5.75
CA GLY A 182 10.78 20.29 4.33
C GLY A 182 10.02 21.28 3.43
N VAL A 183 8.75 21.49 3.72
CA VAL A 183 7.90 22.47 3.01
C VAL A 183 8.40 23.91 3.24
N ALA A 184 8.82 24.27 4.46
CA ALA A 184 9.35 25.59 4.76
C ALA A 184 10.66 25.87 4.03
N VAL A 185 11.58 24.89 3.98
CA VAL A 185 12.83 24.99 3.22
C VAL A 185 12.54 25.12 1.72
N ALA A 186 11.65 24.29 1.17
CA ALA A 186 11.24 24.38 -0.23
C ALA A 186 10.64 25.76 -0.55
N ALA A 187 9.78 26.29 0.32
CA ALA A 187 9.21 27.63 0.19
C ALA A 187 10.29 28.72 0.17
N LEU A 188 11.29 28.64 1.07
CA LEU A 188 12.42 29.58 1.10
C LEU A 188 13.22 29.54 -0.21
N VAL A 189 13.57 28.36 -0.70
CA VAL A 189 14.33 28.22 -1.97
C VAL A 189 13.50 28.69 -3.16
N LEU A 190 12.20 28.40 -3.21
CA LEU A 190 11.29 28.90 -4.25
C LEU A 190 11.18 30.43 -4.21
N VAL A 191 11.12 31.05 -3.02
CA VAL A 191 11.10 32.52 -2.88
C VAL A 191 12.39 33.12 -3.44
N LEU A 192 13.55 32.52 -3.12
CA LEU A 192 14.85 32.95 -3.66
C LEU A 192 14.93 32.76 -5.18
N THR A 193 14.41 31.65 -5.70
CA THR A 193 14.41 31.30 -7.13
C THR A 193 13.51 32.23 -7.94
N TYR A 194 12.29 32.51 -7.45
CA TYR A 194 11.34 33.36 -8.17
C TYR A 194 11.56 34.86 -7.95
N GLY A 195 12.11 35.25 -6.79
CA GLY A 195 12.13 36.65 -6.35
C GLY A 195 10.73 37.22 -6.09
N ALA A 196 9.73 36.36 -5.91
CA ALA A 196 8.33 36.73 -5.73
C ALA A 196 7.58 35.71 -4.86
N LEU A 197 7.17 36.14 -3.66
CA LEU A 197 6.45 35.30 -2.68
C LEU A 197 5.15 34.70 -3.25
N ALA A 198 4.40 35.47 -4.04
CA ALA A 198 3.17 34.99 -4.66
C ALA A 198 3.41 33.81 -5.63
N ALA A 199 4.52 33.83 -6.38
CA ALA A 199 4.86 32.76 -7.31
C ALA A 199 5.30 31.49 -6.56
N ALA A 200 6.10 31.65 -5.50
CA ALA A 200 6.50 30.55 -4.64
C ALA A 200 5.30 29.89 -3.96
N GLY A 201 4.41 30.69 -3.36
CA GLY A 201 3.17 30.19 -2.73
C GLY A 201 2.23 29.50 -3.72
N ALA A 202 2.09 30.03 -4.93
CA ALA A 202 1.27 29.40 -5.97
C ALA A 202 1.83 28.05 -6.42
N ASN A 203 3.16 27.94 -6.60
CA ASN A 203 3.80 26.67 -6.93
C ASN A 203 3.57 25.63 -5.82
N LEU A 204 3.81 26.00 -4.57
CA LEU A 204 3.61 25.11 -3.43
C LEU A 204 2.14 24.69 -3.26
N LEU A 205 1.18 25.61 -3.42
CA LEU A 205 -0.24 25.29 -3.40
C LEU A 205 -0.64 24.31 -4.51
N THR A 206 -0.10 24.48 -5.72
CA THR A 206 -0.36 23.53 -6.80
C THR A 206 0.23 22.15 -6.53
N ALA A 207 1.44 22.08 -5.95
CA ALA A 207 2.01 20.80 -5.53
C ALA A 207 1.16 20.14 -4.44
N GLY A 208 0.69 20.92 -3.45
CA GLY A 208 -0.20 20.44 -2.39
C GLY A 208 -1.53 19.89 -2.89
N ILE A 209 -2.11 20.46 -3.97
CA ILE A 209 -3.31 19.89 -4.61
C ILE A 209 -3.01 18.50 -5.19
N GLY A 210 -1.85 18.33 -5.84
CA GLY A 210 -1.44 17.03 -6.40
C GLY A 210 -1.18 15.98 -5.32
N VAL A 211 -0.45 16.36 -4.28
CA VAL A 211 -0.17 15.49 -3.12
C VAL A 211 -1.46 15.12 -2.39
N GLY A 212 -2.29 16.11 -2.07
CA GLY A 212 -3.56 15.88 -1.38
C GLY A 212 -4.48 14.98 -2.19
N ALA A 213 -4.60 15.18 -3.50
CA ALA A 213 -5.39 14.29 -4.35
C ALA A 213 -4.80 12.88 -4.46
N GLY A 214 -3.47 12.74 -4.45
CA GLY A 214 -2.78 11.45 -4.43
C GLY A 214 -3.04 10.69 -3.15
N ILE A 215 -2.74 11.29 -1.99
CA ILE A 215 -2.95 10.68 -0.67
C ILE A 215 -4.42 10.36 -0.45
N LEU A 216 -5.33 11.32 -0.63
CA LEU A 216 -6.77 11.08 -0.46
C LEU A 216 -7.30 10.03 -1.44
N GLY A 217 -6.74 9.97 -2.65
CA GLY A 217 -7.07 8.94 -3.63
C GLY A 217 -6.62 7.54 -3.20
N ILE A 218 -5.40 7.44 -2.67
CA ILE A 218 -4.84 6.19 -2.11
C ILE A 218 -5.67 5.74 -0.91
N THR A 219 -5.96 6.63 0.05
CA THR A 219 -6.79 6.31 1.21
C THR A 219 -8.22 5.93 0.80
N ALA A 220 -8.83 6.62 -0.16
CA ALA A 220 -10.16 6.27 -0.67
C ALA A 220 -10.21 4.89 -1.36
N LEU A 221 -9.08 4.34 -1.78
CA LEU A 221 -8.96 3.00 -2.38
C LEU A 221 -8.66 1.90 -1.34
N GLY A 222 -8.43 2.25 -0.06
CA GLY A 222 -8.00 1.31 0.98
C GLY A 222 -8.93 0.11 1.20
N ASN A 223 -10.24 0.25 0.95
CA ASN A 223 -11.18 -0.87 1.06
C ASN A 223 -11.09 -1.89 -0.09
N VAL A 224 -10.42 -1.56 -1.20
CA VAL A 224 -10.32 -2.41 -2.40
C VAL A 224 -8.91 -2.95 -2.60
N VAL A 225 -7.92 -2.26 -2.04
CA VAL A 225 -6.50 -2.62 -2.12
C VAL A 225 -5.93 -2.49 -0.71
N SER A 226 -5.41 -3.59 -0.15
CA SER A 226 -4.63 -3.50 1.08
C SER A 226 -3.40 -2.64 0.81
N LEU A 227 -3.20 -1.61 1.63
CA LEU A 227 -2.12 -0.65 1.47
C LEU A 227 -1.31 -0.63 2.76
N SER A 228 0.00 -0.77 2.64
CA SER A 228 0.91 -0.57 3.78
C SER A 228 0.80 0.87 4.31
N ALA A 229 0.89 1.03 5.63
CA ALA A 229 0.91 2.31 6.34
C ALA A 229 1.97 3.30 5.80
N THR A 230 3.06 2.80 5.19
CA THR A 230 4.13 3.64 4.63
C THR A 230 3.79 4.21 3.25
N THR A 231 2.78 3.66 2.55
CA THR A 231 2.43 4.04 1.17
C THR A 231 2.03 5.51 1.03
N PRO A 232 1.16 6.08 1.89
CA PRO A 232 0.79 7.49 1.82
C PRO A 232 1.96 8.44 2.04
N ALA A 233 2.87 8.11 2.98
CA ALA A 233 4.05 8.93 3.27
C ALA A 233 4.99 9.01 2.05
N LEU A 234 5.25 7.88 1.38
CA LEU A 234 6.05 7.84 0.15
C LEU A 234 5.37 8.58 -1.00
N ALA A 235 4.06 8.41 -1.16
CA ALA A 235 3.27 9.15 -2.14
C ALA A 235 3.34 10.66 -1.89
N GLY A 236 3.26 11.09 -0.63
CA GLY A 236 3.40 12.47 -0.21
C GLY A 236 4.78 13.05 -0.55
N MET A 237 5.83 12.37 -0.12
CA MET A 237 7.22 12.76 -0.39
C MET A 237 7.50 12.90 -1.89
N LEU A 238 7.12 11.89 -2.68
CA LEU A 238 7.36 11.89 -4.13
C LEU A 238 6.47 12.91 -4.85
N GLY A 239 5.18 12.93 -4.52
CA GLY A 239 4.21 13.84 -5.13
C GLY A 239 4.57 15.30 -4.90
N LEU A 240 5.11 15.64 -3.72
CA LEU A 240 5.52 17.00 -3.40
C LEU A 240 6.77 17.38 -4.19
N ALA A 241 7.80 16.53 -4.18
CA ALA A 241 9.05 16.80 -4.91
C ALA A 241 8.81 16.98 -6.42
N VAL A 242 8.09 16.03 -7.02
CA VAL A 242 7.79 16.04 -8.46
C VAL A 242 6.81 17.17 -8.82
N GLY A 243 5.78 17.40 -8.01
CA GLY A 243 4.79 18.44 -8.23
C GLY A 243 5.40 19.85 -8.21
N ILE A 244 6.32 20.12 -7.28
CA ILE A 244 7.04 21.41 -7.20
C ILE A 244 7.90 21.62 -8.45
N ASP A 245 8.63 20.60 -8.88
CA ASP A 245 9.55 20.71 -10.02
C ASP A 245 8.80 20.92 -11.35
N TYR A 246 7.72 20.17 -11.57
CA TYR A 246 6.91 20.32 -12.78
C TYR A 246 6.20 21.67 -12.85
N ALA A 247 5.70 22.16 -11.71
CA ALA A 247 5.21 23.52 -11.62
C ALA A 247 6.34 24.54 -11.91
N LEU A 248 7.55 24.33 -11.39
CA LEU A 248 8.69 25.23 -11.61
C LEU A 248 9.02 25.40 -13.08
N PHE A 249 9.04 24.32 -13.86
CA PHE A 249 9.30 24.41 -15.31
C PHE A 249 8.25 25.23 -16.06
N VAL A 250 6.97 25.02 -15.78
CA VAL A 250 5.88 25.75 -16.44
C VAL A 250 5.90 27.23 -16.03
N PHE A 251 6.16 27.53 -14.75
CA PHE A 251 6.31 28.89 -14.25
C PHE A 251 7.52 29.60 -14.87
N ALA A 252 8.69 28.96 -14.88
CA ALA A 252 9.92 29.52 -15.46
C ALA A 252 9.78 29.80 -16.95
N ARG A 253 9.15 28.89 -17.71
CA ARG A 253 8.87 29.09 -19.13
C ARG A 253 7.88 30.23 -19.37
N THR A 254 6.81 30.32 -18.58
CA THR A 254 5.83 31.42 -18.67
C THR A 254 6.48 32.78 -18.44
N ARG A 255 7.36 32.90 -17.43
CA ARG A 255 8.11 34.15 -17.16
C ARG A 255 9.03 34.52 -18.32
N THR A 256 9.70 33.54 -18.92
CA THR A 256 10.57 33.75 -20.08
C THR A 256 9.78 34.31 -21.26
N GLU A 257 8.60 33.74 -21.55
CA GLU A 257 7.73 34.22 -22.63
C GLU A 257 7.13 35.62 -22.36
N LEU A 258 6.78 35.92 -21.10
CA LEU A 258 6.34 37.26 -20.69
C LEU A 258 7.44 38.32 -20.89
N ARG A 259 8.69 37.98 -20.55
CA ARG A 259 9.86 38.87 -20.78
C ARG A 259 10.13 39.09 -22.27
N ARG A 260 9.80 38.12 -23.12
CA ARG A 260 9.78 38.25 -24.58
C ARG A 260 8.57 39.05 -25.12
N GLY A 261 7.81 39.71 -24.25
CA GLY A 261 6.66 40.54 -24.59
C GLY A 261 5.45 39.78 -25.14
N VAL A 262 5.37 38.47 -24.91
CA VAL A 262 4.17 37.68 -25.25
C VAL A 262 3.11 37.97 -24.18
N GLY A 263 1.86 38.22 -24.60
CA GLY A 263 0.75 38.46 -23.67
C GLY A 263 0.48 37.26 -22.76
N LEU A 264 0.02 37.48 -21.53
CA LEU A 264 -0.10 36.47 -20.47
C LEU A 264 -0.78 35.16 -20.91
N ASP A 265 -1.95 35.24 -21.55
CA ASP A 265 -2.70 34.03 -21.96
C ASP A 265 -1.96 33.22 -23.03
N GLN A 266 -1.26 33.90 -23.92
CA GLN A 266 -0.47 33.26 -24.96
C GLN A 266 0.85 32.74 -24.38
N ALA A 267 1.44 33.42 -23.40
CA ALA A 267 2.64 32.98 -22.68
C ALA A 267 2.36 31.69 -21.89
N ILE A 268 1.24 31.64 -21.15
CA ILE A 268 0.81 30.43 -20.44
C ILE A 268 0.56 29.29 -21.43
N ALA A 269 -0.19 29.53 -22.51
CA ALA A 269 -0.47 28.51 -23.52
C ALA A 269 0.81 27.98 -24.21
N LYS A 270 1.75 28.88 -24.59
CA LYS A 270 3.04 28.49 -25.17
C LYS A 270 3.88 27.69 -24.17
N ALA A 271 3.88 28.08 -22.89
CA ALA A 271 4.60 27.37 -21.84
C ALA A 271 4.04 25.96 -21.62
N THR A 272 2.71 25.79 -21.51
CA THR A 272 2.08 24.46 -21.40
C THR A 272 2.31 23.61 -22.64
N GLY A 273 2.31 24.19 -23.84
CA GLY A 273 2.60 23.46 -25.08
C GLY A 273 4.05 22.96 -25.20
N THR A 274 5.02 23.71 -24.69
CA THR A 274 6.46 23.39 -24.79
C THR A 274 6.98 22.70 -23.53
N ALA A 275 7.08 23.43 -22.42
CA ALA A 275 7.52 22.87 -21.14
C ALA A 275 6.59 21.76 -20.63
N GLY A 276 5.28 21.85 -20.88
CA GLY A 276 4.35 20.78 -20.52
C GLY A 276 4.57 19.48 -21.32
N THR A 277 5.09 19.56 -22.55
CA THR A 277 5.49 18.35 -23.32
C THR A 277 6.64 17.64 -22.62
N ALA A 278 7.63 18.40 -22.14
CA ALA A 278 8.73 17.85 -21.34
C ALA A 278 8.23 17.24 -20.03
N VAL A 279 7.32 17.91 -19.32
CA VAL A 279 6.70 17.41 -18.06
C VAL A 279 5.95 16.10 -18.26
N VAL A 280 5.19 15.94 -19.35
CA VAL A 280 4.51 14.66 -19.64
C VAL A 280 5.53 13.54 -19.86
N PHE A 281 6.59 13.82 -20.60
CA PHE A 281 7.59 12.81 -20.94
C PHE A 281 8.39 12.37 -19.71
N ALA A 282 8.82 13.36 -18.92
CA ALA A 282 9.39 13.22 -17.59
C ALA A 282 8.53 12.36 -16.68
N GLY A 283 7.29 12.80 -16.42
CA GLY A 283 6.37 12.11 -15.53
C GLY A 283 5.99 10.71 -16.01
N THR A 284 5.85 10.51 -17.33
CA THR A 284 5.63 9.16 -17.88
C THR A 284 6.82 8.24 -17.62
N THR A 285 8.06 8.76 -17.69
CA THR A 285 9.26 7.96 -17.39
C THR A 285 9.28 7.53 -15.93
N VAL A 286 8.95 8.45 -15.01
CA VAL A 286 8.81 8.14 -13.57
C VAL A 286 7.71 7.12 -13.33
N VAL A 287 6.54 7.30 -13.96
CA VAL A 287 5.41 6.36 -13.86
C VAL A 287 5.82 4.97 -14.35
N ILE A 288 6.49 4.85 -15.50
CA ILE A 288 6.93 3.54 -16.00
C ILE A 288 7.95 2.91 -15.05
N ALA A 289 8.87 3.69 -14.48
CA ALA A 289 9.85 3.18 -13.53
C ALA A 289 9.20 2.57 -12.29
N LEU A 290 8.21 3.26 -11.73
CA LEU A 290 7.47 2.85 -10.54
C LEU A 290 6.51 1.70 -10.82
N VAL A 291 5.80 1.72 -11.96
CA VAL A 291 5.02 0.58 -12.44
C VAL A 291 5.93 -0.62 -12.69
N GLY A 292 7.18 -0.40 -13.09
CA GLY A 292 8.19 -1.43 -13.27
C GLY A 292 8.47 -2.27 -12.02
N LEU A 293 8.15 -1.78 -10.81
CA LEU A 293 8.23 -2.60 -9.59
C LEU A 293 7.29 -3.80 -9.65
N SER A 294 6.18 -3.73 -10.41
CA SER A 294 5.29 -4.88 -10.62
C SER A 294 5.97 -6.08 -11.29
N VAL A 295 7.06 -5.85 -12.04
CA VAL A 295 7.82 -6.91 -12.72
C VAL A 295 8.60 -7.77 -11.72
N VAL A 296 8.91 -7.22 -10.55
CA VAL A 296 9.62 -7.92 -9.47
C VAL A 296 8.74 -8.97 -8.79
N ASN A 297 7.41 -8.90 -8.98
CA ASN A 297 6.44 -9.86 -8.41
C ASN A 297 6.42 -9.92 -6.88
N ILE A 298 6.64 -8.77 -6.22
CA ILE A 298 6.49 -8.60 -4.77
C ILE A 298 5.24 -7.75 -4.52
N PRO A 299 4.19 -8.26 -3.84
CA PRO A 299 2.89 -7.59 -3.74
C PRO A 299 2.95 -6.19 -3.15
N PHE A 300 3.55 -6.03 -1.97
CA PHE A 300 3.60 -4.72 -1.30
C PHE A 300 4.44 -3.70 -2.09
N LEU A 301 5.55 -4.12 -2.71
CA LEU A 301 6.34 -3.26 -3.62
C LEU A 301 5.53 -2.83 -4.85
N THR A 302 4.71 -3.73 -5.39
CA THR A 302 3.83 -3.45 -6.53
C THR A 302 2.77 -2.43 -6.14
N GLN A 303 2.12 -2.60 -5.00
CA GLN A 303 1.12 -1.67 -4.48
C GLN A 303 1.72 -0.28 -4.22
N MET A 304 2.87 -0.22 -3.53
CA MET A 304 3.60 1.02 -3.26
C MET A 304 4.03 1.72 -4.56
N GLY A 305 4.58 0.96 -5.51
CA GLY A 305 5.00 1.46 -6.82
C GLY A 305 3.81 2.02 -7.63
N LEU A 306 2.69 1.31 -7.67
CA LEU A 306 1.48 1.75 -8.37
C LEU A 306 0.85 2.99 -7.72
N ALA A 307 0.78 3.05 -6.39
CA ALA A 307 0.28 4.20 -5.64
C ALA A 307 1.14 5.44 -5.87
N ALA A 308 2.46 5.29 -5.80
CA ALA A 308 3.42 6.35 -6.11
C ALA A 308 3.31 6.79 -7.58
N ALA A 309 3.19 5.86 -8.53
CA ALA A 309 2.99 6.14 -9.94
C ALA A 309 1.69 6.92 -10.20
N ALA A 310 0.59 6.53 -9.56
CA ALA A 310 -0.68 7.24 -9.66
C ALA A 310 -0.58 8.67 -9.15
N THR A 311 0.13 8.87 -8.03
CA THR A 311 0.35 10.21 -7.45
C THR A 311 1.21 11.08 -8.37
N VAL A 312 2.25 10.52 -9.00
CA VAL A 312 3.04 11.24 -10.02
C VAL A 312 2.19 11.58 -11.25
N ALA A 313 1.36 10.65 -11.71
CA ALA A 313 0.44 10.90 -12.82
C ALA A 313 -0.53 12.05 -12.50
N ILE A 314 -1.08 12.09 -11.27
CA ILE A 314 -1.90 13.20 -10.78
C ILE A 314 -1.10 14.50 -10.78
N ALA A 315 0.15 14.50 -10.29
CA ALA A 315 1.02 15.67 -10.29
C ALA A 315 1.27 16.22 -11.72
N VAL A 316 1.43 15.35 -12.72
CA VAL A 316 1.52 15.74 -14.14
C VAL A 316 0.21 16.40 -14.60
N VAL A 317 -0.94 15.82 -14.29
CA VAL A 317 -2.24 16.41 -14.67
C VAL A 317 -2.44 17.77 -14.01
N VAL A 318 -2.06 17.92 -12.73
CA VAL A 318 -2.07 19.20 -12.00
C VAL A 318 -1.15 20.23 -12.67
N ALA A 319 0.06 19.84 -13.05
CA ALA A 319 1.01 20.71 -13.75
C ALA A 319 0.51 21.20 -15.12
N LEU A 320 -0.35 20.42 -15.78
CA LEU A 320 -0.95 20.77 -17.08
C LEU A 320 -2.28 21.52 -16.96
N THR A 321 -2.93 21.50 -15.80
CA THR A 321 -4.29 22.05 -15.60
C THR A 321 -4.34 23.13 -14.53
N ALA A 322 -4.09 22.78 -13.27
CA ALA A 322 -4.15 23.70 -12.14
C ALA A 322 -3.06 24.79 -12.21
N VAL A 323 -1.83 24.43 -12.61
CA VAL A 323 -0.72 25.40 -12.74
C VAL A 323 -1.05 26.53 -13.74
N PRO A 324 -1.49 26.25 -14.99
CA PRO A 324 -1.97 27.30 -15.90
C PRO A 324 -3.11 28.16 -15.34
N ALA A 325 -4.02 27.57 -14.56
CA ALA A 325 -5.12 28.30 -13.93
C ALA A 325 -4.61 29.26 -12.83
N PHE A 326 -3.71 28.79 -11.96
CA PHE A 326 -3.06 29.62 -10.94
C PHE A 326 -2.20 30.73 -11.55
N LEU A 327 -1.47 30.45 -12.63
CA LEU A 327 -0.71 31.47 -13.37
C LEU A 327 -1.61 32.59 -13.89
N LYS A 328 -2.83 32.27 -14.34
CA LYS A 328 -3.81 33.28 -14.73
C LYS A 328 -4.30 34.11 -13.54
N VAL A 329 -4.61 33.46 -12.41
CA VAL A 329 -5.04 34.15 -11.16
C VAL A 329 -3.96 35.10 -10.65
N LEU A 330 -2.68 34.69 -10.71
CA LEU A 330 -1.55 35.52 -10.33
C LEU A 330 -1.36 36.72 -11.26
N GLY A 331 -1.65 36.56 -12.54
CA GLY A 331 -1.40 37.58 -13.54
C GLY A 331 0.08 37.96 -13.61
N LEU A 332 0.36 39.27 -13.73
CA LEU A 332 1.74 39.79 -13.74
C LEU A 332 2.46 39.67 -12.37
N ARG A 333 1.78 39.23 -11.31
CA ARG A 333 2.43 39.01 -9.99
C ARG A 333 3.45 37.88 -10.00
N VAL A 334 3.45 37.05 -11.06
CA VAL A 334 4.50 36.05 -11.33
C VAL A 334 5.87 36.68 -11.60
N LEU A 335 5.91 37.95 -12.01
CA LEU A 335 7.15 38.73 -12.18
C LEU A 335 7.56 39.43 -10.86
N PRO A 336 8.85 39.76 -10.68
CA PRO A 336 9.32 40.56 -9.54
C PRO A 336 8.65 41.94 -9.51
N LYS A 337 8.42 42.53 -8.32
CA LYS A 337 7.72 43.83 -8.16
C LYS A 337 8.22 44.93 -9.11
N LYS A 338 9.53 44.95 -9.40
CA LYS A 338 10.19 45.95 -10.27
C LYS A 338 9.79 45.84 -11.75
N GLU A 339 9.41 44.66 -12.22
CA GLU A 339 9.12 44.37 -13.63
C GLU A 339 7.61 44.51 -13.97
N ARG A 340 6.73 44.55 -12.96
CA ARG A 340 5.27 44.47 -13.13
C ARG A 340 4.63 45.69 -13.81
N HIS A 341 5.26 46.85 -13.71
CA HIS A 341 4.74 48.12 -14.22
C HIS A 341 5.29 48.50 -15.60
N ARG A 342 6.10 47.62 -16.21
CA ARG A 342 6.66 47.84 -17.54
C ARG A 342 5.66 47.36 -18.60
N ASP A 343 5.43 48.17 -19.62
CA ASP A 343 4.68 47.77 -20.81
C ASP A 343 5.36 46.60 -21.54
N PRO A 344 4.67 45.83 -22.40
CA PRO A 344 5.25 44.70 -23.12
C PRO A 344 6.50 45.06 -23.94
N ALA A 345 6.56 46.28 -24.47
CA ALA A 345 7.74 46.82 -25.14
C ALA A 345 8.87 47.15 -24.15
N GLY A 346 8.54 47.64 -22.96
CA GLY A 346 9.49 47.86 -21.87
C GLY A 346 9.98 46.56 -21.20
N LEU A 347 9.18 45.49 -21.23
CA LEU A 347 9.57 44.14 -20.83
C LEU A 347 10.52 43.51 -21.86
N ARG A 348 10.26 43.67 -23.16
CA ARG A 348 11.19 43.27 -24.24
C ARG A 348 12.48 44.04 -24.20
N ALA A 349 12.42 45.37 -24.10
CA ALA A 349 13.61 46.21 -23.99
C ALA A 349 14.39 45.88 -22.71
N ALA A 350 13.71 45.59 -21.61
CA ALA A 350 14.33 45.11 -20.38
C ALA A 350 14.94 43.70 -20.52
N ALA A 351 14.32 42.81 -21.31
CA ALA A 351 14.82 41.46 -21.55
C ALA A 351 15.97 41.44 -22.56
N GLU A 352 16.00 42.35 -23.54
CA GLU A 352 17.13 42.57 -24.45
C GLU A 352 18.26 43.29 -23.73
N SER A 353 17.93 44.27 -22.87
CA SER A 353 18.92 44.91 -22.00
C SER A 353 19.39 43.98 -20.90
N ASP A 354 18.55 43.05 -20.40
CA ASP A 354 18.95 41.99 -19.47
C ASP A 354 19.63 40.86 -20.23
N ASP A 355 19.38 40.56 -21.51
CA ASP A 355 20.19 39.58 -22.25
C ASP A 355 21.56 40.18 -22.58
N HIS A 356 21.66 41.49 -22.81
CA HIS A 356 22.92 42.22 -22.93
C HIS A 356 23.59 42.51 -21.58
N ALA A 357 22.83 42.82 -20.53
CA ALA A 357 23.34 43.02 -19.17
C ALA A 357 23.52 41.69 -18.43
N LEU A 358 22.89 40.58 -18.81
CA LEU A 358 23.23 39.20 -18.45
C LEU A 358 24.34 38.71 -19.37
N ALA A 359 24.54 39.23 -20.58
CA ALA A 359 25.78 39.00 -21.31
C ALA A 359 26.97 39.78 -20.68
N ASP A 360 26.73 40.94 -20.06
CA ASP A 360 27.74 41.74 -19.35
C ASP A 360 27.89 41.37 -17.85
N LEU A 361 26.81 41.04 -17.13
CA LEU A 361 26.83 40.42 -15.78
C LEU A 361 27.22 38.94 -15.85
N ALA A 362 26.91 38.25 -16.96
CA ALA A 362 27.58 37.04 -17.41
C ALA A 362 28.72 37.34 -18.40
N GLY A 363 29.50 38.38 -18.06
CA GLY A 363 30.92 38.22 -17.83
C GLY A 363 31.21 37.04 -16.87
N PRO A 364 32.35 36.93 -16.19
CA PRO A 364 32.72 35.72 -15.44
C PRO A 364 31.89 35.50 -14.14
N GLY A 365 30.58 35.27 -14.23
CA GLY A 365 29.77 34.70 -13.15
C GLY A 365 30.24 33.29 -12.80
N LEU A 366 30.02 32.86 -11.55
CA LEU A 366 30.55 31.59 -11.01
C LEU A 366 30.24 30.40 -11.94
N LEU A 367 29.00 30.27 -12.42
CA LEU A 367 28.58 29.21 -13.35
C LEU A 367 29.26 29.30 -14.74
N GLY A 368 29.47 30.52 -15.27
CA GLY A 368 30.15 30.71 -16.54
C GLY A 368 31.67 30.50 -16.48
N ARG A 369 32.28 30.71 -15.30
CA ARG A 369 33.67 30.31 -15.02
C ARG A 369 33.77 28.80 -14.83
N TRP A 370 32.83 28.21 -14.11
CA TRP A 370 32.73 26.77 -13.92
C TRP A 370 32.62 26.02 -15.24
N ALA A 371 31.66 26.39 -16.10
CA ALA A 371 31.46 25.78 -17.41
C ALA A 371 32.72 25.88 -18.29
N ARG A 372 33.44 27.01 -18.24
CA ARG A 372 34.73 27.17 -18.94
C ARG A 372 35.85 26.32 -18.33
N GLY A 373 35.86 26.13 -17.02
CA GLY A 373 36.79 25.23 -16.35
C GLY A 373 36.58 23.78 -16.78
N VAL A 374 35.34 23.30 -16.71
CA VAL A 374 34.95 21.93 -17.10
C VAL A 374 35.24 21.67 -18.59
N THR A 375 34.84 22.59 -19.48
CA THR A 375 35.08 22.43 -20.93
C THR A 375 36.52 22.72 -21.36
N GLY A 376 37.29 23.45 -20.53
CA GLY A 376 38.69 23.74 -20.75
C GLY A 376 39.62 22.57 -20.44
N HIS A 377 39.31 21.80 -19.39
CA HIS A 377 40.05 20.60 -18.98
C HIS A 377 39.13 19.39 -18.81
N PRO A 378 38.46 18.92 -19.89
CA PRO A 378 37.39 17.94 -19.78
C PRO A 378 37.84 16.58 -19.24
N VAL A 379 39.06 16.13 -19.54
CA VAL A 379 39.58 14.85 -19.02
C VAL A 379 39.78 14.90 -17.50
N LEU A 380 40.39 15.98 -16.99
CA LEU A 380 40.60 16.17 -15.55
C LEU A 380 39.27 16.33 -14.82
N ALA A 381 38.34 17.11 -15.39
CA ALA A 381 37.02 17.30 -14.82
C ALA A 381 36.22 15.99 -14.75
N LEU A 382 36.25 15.20 -15.83
CA LEU A 382 35.59 13.89 -15.88
C LEU A 382 36.20 12.92 -14.86
N LEU A 383 37.53 12.80 -14.82
CA LEU A 383 38.21 11.90 -13.90
C LEU A 383 37.98 12.31 -12.43
N ALA A 384 38.10 13.60 -12.12
CA ALA A 384 37.84 14.10 -10.77
C ALA A 384 36.39 13.86 -10.33
N ALA A 385 35.41 14.06 -11.22
CA ALA A 385 34.01 13.79 -10.94
C ALA A 385 33.75 12.29 -10.70
N VAL A 386 34.28 11.42 -11.56
CA VAL A 386 34.14 9.96 -11.41
C VAL A 386 34.82 9.46 -10.13
N VAL A 387 36.01 9.97 -9.79
CA VAL A 387 36.70 9.62 -8.54
C VAL A 387 35.93 10.11 -7.32
N LEU A 388 35.40 11.35 -7.35
CA LEU A 388 34.61 11.90 -6.26
C LEU A 388 33.35 11.07 -6.00
N VAL A 389 32.54 10.83 -7.03
CA VAL A 389 31.29 10.07 -6.93
C VAL A 389 31.57 8.61 -6.63
N GLY A 390 32.60 8.03 -7.27
CA GLY A 390 33.05 6.67 -7.02
C GLY A 390 33.50 6.46 -5.59
N ALA A 391 34.22 7.42 -4.97
CA ALA A 391 34.63 7.34 -3.57
C ALA A 391 33.44 7.36 -2.61
N VAL A 392 32.42 8.18 -2.89
CA VAL A 392 31.16 8.19 -2.12
C VAL A 392 30.35 6.91 -2.33
N ALA A 393 30.51 6.23 -3.47
CA ALA A 393 29.84 4.96 -3.77
C ALA A 393 30.51 3.72 -3.16
N ILE A 394 31.77 3.81 -2.69
CA ILE A 394 32.50 2.67 -2.10
C ILE A 394 31.71 1.96 -0.98
N PRO A 395 31.05 2.65 -0.03
CA PRO A 395 30.34 2.00 1.06
C PRO A 395 29.19 1.08 0.61
N VAL A 396 28.66 1.23 -0.61
CA VAL A 396 27.63 0.30 -1.15
C VAL A 396 28.11 -1.15 -1.12
N ALA A 397 29.41 -1.40 -1.26
CA ALA A 397 29.96 -2.75 -1.23
C ALA A 397 29.82 -3.43 0.15
N SER A 398 29.60 -2.68 1.22
CA SER A 398 29.33 -3.20 2.57
C SER A 398 27.85 -3.11 2.96
N MET A 399 26.96 -2.84 1.99
CA MET A 399 25.53 -2.66 2.26
C MET A 399 24.92 -3.94 2.82
N ARG A 400 24.37 -3.84 4.03
CA ARG A 400 23.49 -4.85 4.62
C ARG A 400 22.03 -4.41 4.58
N THR A 401 21.11 -5.35 4.41
CA THR A 401 19.69 -5.07 4.38
C THR A 401 18.95 -5.95 5.37
N ALA A 402 17.95 -5.39 6.06
CA ALA A 402 17.04 -6.11 6.93
C ALA A 402 15.69 -5.39 6.98
N LEU A 403 14.63 -6.09 7.40
CA LEU A 403 13.36 -5.45 7.71
C LEU A 403 13.43 -4.66 9.04
N PRO A 404 12.53 -3.69 9.26
CA PRO A 404 12.44 -2.98 10.53
C PRO A 404 12.26 -3.94 11.71
N SER A 405 12.97 -3.70 12.80
CA SER A 405 12.77 -4.37 14.09
C SER A 405 12.91 -3.35 15.21
N ALA A 406 12.42 -3.67 16.41
CA ALA A 406 12.50 -2.78 17.59
C ALA A 406 13.96 -2.42 17.97
N GLU A 407 14.94 -3.18 17.49
CA GLU A 407 16.38 -2.84 17.60
C GLU A 407 16.73 -1.51 16.91
N ASN A 408 15.93 -1.08 15.94
CA ASN A 408 16.19 0.10 15.14
C ASN A 408 15.54 1.37 15.70
N ASP A 409 14.64 1.25 16.68
CA ASP A 409 13.88 2.37 17.23
C ASP A 409 14.74 3.33 18.06
N ASP A 410 14.22 4.56 18.27
CA ASP A 410 14.85 5.56 19.13
C ASP A 410 15.11 4.97 20.54
N PRO A 411 16.34 5.05 21.09
CA PRO A 411 16.67 4.66 22.46
C PRO A 411 15.76 5.25 23.54
N ALA A 412 15.14 6.41 23.28
CA ALA A 412 14.18 7.03 24.18
C ALA A 412 12.78 6.39 24.14
N SER A 413 12.47 5.57 23.13
CA SER A 413 11.18 4.91 23.00
C SER A 413 11.04 3.71 23.96
N SER A 414 9.81 3.46 24.42
CA SER A 414 9.52 2.29 25.27
C SER A 414 9.79 0.98 24.52
N SER A 415 9.49 0.91 23.21
CA SER A 415 9.73 -0.31 22.40
C SER A 415 11.21 -0.67 22.35
N ARG A 416 12.10 0.32 22.16
CA ARG A 416 13.54 0.07 22.18
C ARG A 416 14.02 -0.36 23.56
N GLN A 417 13.51 0.27 24.62
CA GLN A 417 13.90 -0.05 25.99
C GLN A 417 13.43 -1.45 26.40
N ALA A 418 12.24 -1.86 26.00
CA ALA A 418 11.74 -3.23 26.17
C ALA A 418 12.61 -4.24 25.43
N TYR A 419 13.00 -3.95 24.19
CA TYR A 419 13.93 -4.80 23.42
C TYR A 419 15.27 -4.96 24.15
N ASP A 420 15.90 -3.86 24.56
CA ASP A 420 17.19 -3.88 25.27
C ASP A 420 17.10 -4.70 26.58
N LEU A 421 15.98 -4.59 27.31
CA LEU A 421 15.72 -5.40 28.52
C LEU A 421 15.56 -6.89 28.21
N LEU A 422 14.85 -7.24 27.14
CA LEU A 422 14.69 -8.64 26.72
C LEU A 422 16.04 -9.25 26.31
N VAL A 423 16.83 -8.51 25.54
CA VAL A 423 18.20 -8.91 25.18
C VAL A 423 19.08 -9.06 26.41
N GLN A 424 19.00 -8.14 27.38
CA GLN A 424 19.77 -8.21 28.63
C GLN A 424 19.37 -9.40 29.51
N GLY A 425 18.06 -9.67 29.64
CA GLY A 425 17.53 -10.69 30.55
C GLY A 425 17.55 -12.12 29.99
N PHE A 426 17.30 -12.27 28.68
CA PHE A 426 17.09 -13.55 28.02
C PHE A 426 18.09 -13.84 26.89
N GLY A 427 18.94 -12.87 26.52
CA GLY A 427 19.90 -12.98 25.43
C GLY A 427 19.33 -12.49 24.09
N PRO A 428 20.20 -12.16 23.11
CA PRO A 428 19.79 -11.54 21.85
C PRO A 428 18.85 -12.41 21.01
N GLY A 429 19.07 -13.73 20.93
CA GLY A 429 18.22 -14.61 20.14
C GLY A 429 16.83 -14.90 20.71
N SER A 430 16.51 -14.39 21.90
CA SER A 430 15.13 -14.42 22.42
C SER A 430 14.16 -13.60 21.57
N GLN A 431 14.67 -12.63 20.81
CA GLN A 431 13.92 -11.79 19.86
C GLN A 431 13.98 -12.34 18.42
N SER A 432 14.47 -13.56 18.24
CA SER A 432 14.78 -14.16 16.92
C SER A 432 14.35 -15.61 16.85
N THR A 433 13.30 -15.98 17.58
CA THR A 433 12.86 -17.37 17.65
C THR A 433 12.43 -17.86 16.27
N LEU A 434 12.95 -19.02 15.90
CA LEU A 434 12.65 -19.70 14.65
C LEU A 434 11.70 -20.85 14.97
N ILE A 435 10.72 -21.05 14.11
CA ILE A 435 9.77 -22.15 14.23
C ILE A 435 10.13 -23.19 13.18
N VAL A 436 10.35 -24.42 13.59
CA VAL A 436 10.53 -25.55 12.69
C VAL A 436 9.29 -26.42 12.80
N LEU A 437 8.48 -26.39 11.76
CA LEU A 437 7.26 -27.18 11.66
C LEU A 437 7.58 -28.50 10.98
N VAL A 438 7.27 -29.60 11.65
CA VAL A 438 7.34 -30.97 11.09
C VAL A 438 5.92 -31.44 10.83
N ASN A 439 5.57 -31.68 9.58
CA ASN A 439 4.22 -32.05 9.14
C ASN A 439 4.23 -33.38 8.36
N GLY A 440 3.22 -34.22 8.53
CA GLY A 440 3.08 -35.46 7.79
C GLY A 440 1.79 -36.20 8.09
N ASP A 441 1.49 -37.25 7.31
CA ASP A 441 0.20 -37.95 7.39
C ASP A 441 0.09 -38.93 8.59
N ASP A 442 1.23 -39.36 9.16
CA ASP A 442 1.28 -40.33 10.25
C ASP A 442 1.90 -39.73 11.52
N ALA A 443 1.11 -39.67 12.59
CA ALA A 443 1.53 -39.05 13.86
C ALA A 443 2.76 -39.74 14.49
N ALA A 444 2.93 -41.05 14.30
CA ALA A 444 4.10 -41.77 14.81
C ALA A 444 5.38 -41.43 14.03
N ALA A 445 5.26 -41.31 12.70
CA ALA A 445 6.34 -40.85 11.84
C ALA A 445 6.72 -39.39 12.15
N VAL A 446 5.75 -38.49 12.31
CA VAL A 446 5.95 -37.08 12.66
C VAL A 446 6.69 -36.93 13.98
N ALA A 447 6.27 -37.64 15.03
CA ALA A 447 6.94 -37.59 16.34
C ALA A 447 8.40 -38.11 16.27
N THR A 448 8.67 -39.12 15.44
CA THR A 448 10.02 -39.65 15.24
C THR A 448 10.89 -38.65 14.47
N ALA A 449 10.36 -38.11 13.36
CA ALA A 449 11.01 -37.10 12.55
C ALA A 449 11.33 -35.84 13.37
N ALA A 450 10.40 -35.38 14.20
CA ALA A 450 10.59 -34.22 15.08
C ALA A 450 11.70 -34.45 16.12
N GLY A 451 11.82 -35.65 16.69
CA GLY A 451 12.92 -36.00 17.58
C GLY A 451 14.28 -35.99 16.89
N GLU A 452 14.34 -36.49 15.65
CA GLU A 452 15.55 -36.44 14.83
C GLU A 452 15.92 -35.01 14.44
N VAL A 453 14.94 -34.23 13.97
CA VAL A 453 15.12 -32.82 13.62
C VAL A 453 15.61 -32.03 14.83
N ALA A 454 14.97 -32.16 15.99
CA ALA A 454 15.42 -31.46 17.22
C ALA A 454 16.88 -31.79 17.57
N THR A 455 17.30 -33.05 17.42
CA THR A 455 18.68 -33.47 17.70
C THR A 455 19.68 -32.91 16.70
N ARG A 456 19.33 -32.90 15.40
CA ARG A 456 20.18 -32.32 14.35
C ARG A 456 20.32 -30.81 14.53
N VAL A 457 19.20 -30.12 14.77
CA VAL A 457 19.14 -28.68 14.98
C VAL A 457 19.95 -28.26 16.20
N GLN A 458 19.88 -29.01 17.30
CA GLN A 458 20.66 -28.71 18.50
C GLN A 458 22.19 -28.78 18.27
N GLY A 459 22.64 -29.46 17.22
CA GLY A 459 24.06 -29.56 16.84
C GLY A 459 24.54 -28.46 15.88
N LEU A 460 23.65 -27.57 15.41
CA LEU A 460 24.02 -26.46 14.53
C LEU A 460 24.71 -25.33 15.31
N ASP A 461 25.61 -24.63 14.62
CA ASP A 461 26.23 -23.42 15.15
C ASP A 461 25.16 -22.32 15.33
N ASP A 462 25.34 -21.46 16.34
CA ASP A 462 24.41 -20.38 16.71
C ASP A 462 23.03 -20.82 17.26
N VAL A 463 22.84 -22.09 17.63
CA VAL A 463 21.63 -22.51 18.38
C VAL A 463 21.85 -22.40 19.89
N ALA A 464 21.09 -21.53 20.56
CA ALA A 464 21.16 -21.36 22.03
C ALA A 464 20.27 -22.37 22.77
N ALA A 465 19.07 -22.63 22.24
CA ALA A 465 18.15 -23.61 22.81
C ALA A 465 17.20 -24.18 21.76
N VAL A 466 16.78 -25.42 21.95
CA VAL A 466 15.67 -26.06 21.23
C VAL A 466 14.62 -26.44 22.27
N LEU A 467 13.43 -25.86 22.15
CA LEU A 467 12.33 -26.14 23.06
C LEU A 467 11.62 -27.45 22.65
N PRO A 468 11.03 -28.20 23.61
CA PRO A 468 10.27 -29.39 23.29
C PRO A 468 9.14 -29.09 22.31
N GLY A 469 9.02 -29.88 21.25
CA GLY A 469 8.03 -29.63 20.21
C GLY A 469 6.59 -29.87 20.68
N ILE A 470 5.68 -28.95 20.35
CA ILE A 470 4.25 -29.03 20.67
C ILE A 470 3.54 -29.78 19.53
N PRO A 471 2.89 -30.93 19.79
CA PRO A 471 2.13 -31.63 18.76
C PRO A 471 0.78 -30.94 18.49
N SER A 472 0.29 -31.01 17.25
CA SER A 472 -1.06 -30.60 16.88
C SER A 472 -2.12 -31.51 17.51
N ALA A 473 -3.37 -31.07 17.52
CA ALA A 473 -4.47 -31.81 18.14
C ALA A 473 -4.68 -33.22 17.53
N ASP A 474 -4.39 -33.38 16.24
CA ASP A 474 -4.43 -34.63 15.50
C ASP A 474 -3.08 -35.38 15.46
N GLY A 475 -2.00 -34.76 15.99
CA GLY A 475 -0.65 -35.31 16.02
C GLY A 475 0.05 -35.37 14.65
N THR A 476 -0.56 -34.83 13.59
CA THR A 476 0.00 -34.83 12.22
C THR A 476 1.02 -33.72 11.98
N ALA A 477 1.14 -32.78 12.93
CA ALA A 477 2.16 -31.75 12.92
C ALA A 477 2.82 -31.59 14.30
N GLN A 478 4.08 -31.18 14.33
CA GLN A 478 4.79 -30.83 15.55
C GLN A 478 5.60 -29.55 15.36
N LEU A 479 5.37 -28.58 16.24
CA LEU A 479 5.99 -27.26 16.22
C LEU A 479 7.19 -27.24 17.16
N ILE A 480 8.40 -27.11 16.62
CA ILE A 480 9.65 -27.02 17.39
C ILE A 480 10.12 -25.57 17.39
N THR A 481 10.27 -24.96 18.55
CA THR A 481 10.82 -23.61 18.67
C THR A 481 12.33 -23.67 18.88
N VAL A 482 13.08 -22.97 18.03
CA VAL A 482 14.54 -22.86 18.06
C VAL A 482 14.88 -21.43 18.45
N VAL A 483 15.73 -21.27 19.47
CA VAL A 483 16.20 -19.96 19.93
C VAL A 483 17.65 -19.81 19.46
N PRO A 484 17.95 -18.87 18.54
CA PRO A 484 19.32 -18.58 18.12
C PRO A 484 20.17 -17.98 19.25
N ALA A 485 21.48 -17.88 19.03
CA ALA A 485 22.41 -17.19 19.91
C ALA A 485 22.65 -15.75 19.46
N SER A 486 22.40 -15.40 18.19
CA SER A 486 22.44 -14.04 17.64
C SER A 486 21.06 -13.38 17.53
N GLY A 487 21.04 -12.06 17.28
CA GLY A 487 19.82 -11.25 17.18
C GLY A 487 19.15 -11.31 15.80
N PRO A 488 18.02 -10.62 15.60
CA PRO A 488 17.17 -10.81 14.44
C PRO A 488 17.75 -10.22 13.15
N THR A 489 18.63 -9.21 13.29
CA THR A 489 19.29 -8.53 12.17
C THR A 489 20.73 -8.99 11.94
N ASP A 490 21.21 -9.97 12.74
CA ASP A 490 22.56 -10.52 12.62
C ASP A 490 22.69 -11.49 11.44
N GLU A 491 23.81 -11.42 10.72
CA GLU A 491 24.11 -12.32 9.59
C GLU A 491 24.08 -13.79 9.99
N LYS A 492 24.53 -14.10 11.22
CA LYS A 492 24.55 -15.47 11.75
C LYS A 492 23.16 -16.08 11.86
N THR A 493 22.14 -15.28 12.15
CA THR A 493 20.75 -15.75 12.21
C THR A 493 20.23 -16.09 10.81
N SER A 494 20.58 -15.28 9.80
CA SER A 494 20.28 -15.59 8.39
C SER A 494 20.99 -16.86 7.91
N GLU A 495 22.28 -17.02 8.27
CA GLU A 495 23.03 -18.25 8.01
C GLU A 495 22.39 -19.46 8.71
N LEU A 496 21.98 -19.32 9.99
CA LEU A 496 21.29 -20.36 10.74
C LEU A 496 19.97 -20.79 10.07
N VAL A 497 19.17 -19.87 9.54
CA VAL A 497 17.94 -20.23 8.79
C VAL A 497 18.27 -21.06 7.55
N ARG A 498 19.31 -20.69 6.80
CA ARG A 498 19.76 -21.45 5.63
C ARG A 498 20.30 -22.83 6.03
N ASP A 499 21.05 -22.90 7.13
CA ASP A 499 21.59 -24.14 7.67
C ASP A 499 20.48 -25.06 8.17
N LEU A 500 19.47 -24.53 8.88
CA LEU A 500 18.27 -25.27 9.30
C LEU A 500 17.58 -25.91 8.11
N ARG A 501 17.26 -25.14 7.07
CA ARG A 501 16.62 -25.64 5.85
C ARG A 501 17.44 -26.72 5.16
N SER A 502 18.76 -26.54 5.11
CA SER A 502 19.65 -27.56 4.54
C SER A 502 19.70 -28.84 5.37
N ALA A 503 19.69 -28.73 6.70
CA ALA A 503 19.81 -29.84 7.64
C ALA A 503 18.50 -30.63 7.82
N THR A 504 17.35 -30.00 7.54
CA THR A 504 16.03 -30.62 7.61
C THR A 504 15.55 -31.19 6.27
N SER A 505 16.19 -30.79 5.16
CA SER A 505 15.88 -31.29 3.82
C SER A 505 16.05 -32.81 3.70
N GLY A 506 15.03 -33.49 3.15
CA GLY A 506 15.07 -34.94 2.90
C GLY A 506 14.82 -35.83 4.12
N THR A 507 14.08 -35.35 5.12
CA THR A 507 13.62 -36.19 6.24
C THR A 507 12.53 -37.16 5.75
N ASP A 508 12.76 -38.47 5.87
CA ASP A 508 11.83 -39.49 5.38
C ASP A 508 10.50 -39.44 6.16
N GLY A 509 9.37 -39.29 5.44
CA GLY A 509 8.03 -39.41 6.00
C GLY A 509 7.44 -38.15 6.65
N ALA A 510 8.15 -37.01 6.62
CA ALA A 510 7.63 -35.72 7.08
C ALA A 510 8.21 -34.55 6.26
N GLU A 511 7.36 -33.60 5.93
CA GLU A 511 7.75 -32.29 5.41
C GLU A 511 8.21 -31.42 6.58
N VAL A 512 9.34 -30.73 6.41
CA VAL A 512 9.89 -29.85 7.44
C VAL A 512 10.04 -28.45 6.87
N LEU A 513 9.37 -27.48 7.49
CA LEU A 513 9.36 -26.09 7.07
C LEU A 513 9.96 -25.21 8.18
N VAL A 514 10.85 -24.29 7.81
CA VAL A 514 11.39 -23.28 8.72
C VAL A 514 10.61 -21.98 8.53
N THR A 515 9.92 -21.59 9.60
CA THR A 515 8.95 -20.50 9.64
C THR A 515 9.08 -19.66 10.92
N GLY A 516 8.12 -18.78 11.18
CA GLY A 516 8.14 -17.74 12.22
C GLY A 516 8.54 -16.38 11.67
N GLN A 517 8.28 -15.32 12.45
CA GLN A 517 8.46 -13.92 11.99
C GLN A 517 9.89 -13.64 11.51
N THR A 518 10.91 -14.12 12.22
CA THR A 518 12.31 -13.91 11.81
C THR A 518 12.64 -14.62 10.49
N ALA A 519 12.11 -15.83 10.28
CA ALA A 519 12.29 -16.56 9.01
C ALA A 519 11.57 -15.87 7.85
N LEU A 520 10.35 -15.36 8.09
CA LEU A 520 9.64 -14.51 7.12
C LEU A 520 10.47 -13.28 6.74
N ASP A 521 10.99 -12.55 7.72
CA ASP A 521 11.73 -11.32 7.49
C ASP A 521 13.01 -11.56 6.66
N ILE A 522 13.68 -12.70 6.91
CA ILE A 522 14.84 -13.17 6.16
C ILE A 522 14.44 -13.53 4.72
N ASP A 523 13.35 -14.29 4.52
CA ASP A 523 12.86 -14.67 3.19
C ASP A 523 12.47 -13.46 2.33
N VAL A 524 11.82 -12.49 2.96
CA VAL A 524 11.46 -11.22 2.30
C VAL A 524 12.71 -10.44 1.94
N THR A 525 13.69 -10.38 2.84
CA THR A 525 14.97 -9.70 2.59
C THR A 525 15.75 -10.35 1.45
N ASP A 526 15.85 -11.67 1.44
CA ASP A 526 16.52 -12.44 0.39
C ASP A 526 15.81 -12.25 -0.96
N SER A 527 14.47 -12.33 -0.99
CA SER A 527 13.67 -12.08 -2.19
C SER A 527 13.86 -10.67 -2.77
N LEU A 528 13.94 -9.65 -1.90
CA LEU A 528 14.19 -8.27 -2.30
C LEU A 528 15.62 -8.06 -2.83
N ASN A 529 16.60 -8.69 -2.19
CA ASN A 529 18.00 -8.62 -2.61
C ASN A 529 18.22 -9.32 -3.96
N ASP A 530 17.57 -10.46 -4.19
CA ASP A 530 17.61 -11.20 -5.46
C ASP A 530 16.89 -10.44 -6.59
N ALA A 531 15.84 -9.69 -6.24
CA ALA A 531 15.11 -8.85 -7.19
C ALA A 531 15.88 -7.60 -7.62
N LEU A 532 16.73 -7.03 -6.76
CA LEU A 532 17.39 -5.75 -7.00
C LEU A 532 18.23 -5.72 -8.30
N PRO A 533 19.09 -6.71 -8.62
CA PRO A 533 19.82 -6.74 -9.89
C PRO A 533 18.91 -6.82 -11.11
N VAL A 534 17.82 -7.59 -11.02
CA VAL A 534 16.82 -7.72 -12.10
C VAL A 534 16.13 -6.38 -12.34
N TYR A 535 15.73 -5.69 -11.26
CA TYR A 535 15.10 -4.39 -11.35
C TYR A 535 16.05 -3.31 -11.90
N ILE A 536 17.32 -3.28 -11.46
CA ILE A 536 18.34 -2.38 -12.03
C ILE A 536 18.52 -2.66 -13.52
N ALA A 537 18.62 -3.92 -13.93
CA ALA A 537 18.76 -4.30 -15.33
C ALA A 537 17.55 -3.85 -16.16
N LEU A 538 16.33 -4.06 -15.65
CA LEU A 538 15.09 -3.59 -16.27
C LEU A 538 15.10 -2.08 -16.49
N ILE A 539 15.40 -1.31 -15.43
CA ILE A 539 15.44 0.15 -15.50
C ILE A 539 16.54 0.64 -16.45
N VAL A 540 17.72 0.03 -16.44
CA VAL A 540 18.81 0.37 -17.38
C VAL A 540 18.40 0.14 -18.83
N VAL A 541 17.78 -1.01 -19.14
CA VAL A 541 17.32 -1.32 -20.50
C VAL A 541 16.22 -0.34 -20.94
N LEU A 542 15.26 -0.08 -20.05
CA LEU A 542 14.18 0.86 -20.30
C LEU A 542 14.71 2.30 -20.50
N ALA A 543 15.64 2.73 -19.65
CA ALA A 543 16.31 4.02 -19.73
C ALA A 543 17.00 4.23 -21.08
N LEU A 544 17.80 3.24 -21.49
CA LEU A 544 18.48 3.27 -22.78
C LEU A 544 17.46 3.37 -23.92
N PHE A 545 16.40 2.57 -23.88
CA PHE A 545 15.36 2.61 -24.92
C PHE A 545 14.66 3.98 -25.00
N LEU A 546 14.20 4.52 -23.86
CA LEU A 546 13.51 5.80 -23.79
C LEU A 546 14.42 6.96 -24.22
N LEU A 547 15.68 6.98 -23.76
CA LEU A 547 16.64 8.02 -24.11
C LEU A 547 17.10 7.94 -25.57
N ILE A 548 17.25 6.73 -26.13
CA ILE A 548 17.56 6.54 -27.55
C ILE A 548 16.41 7.08 -28.41
N MET A 549 15.16 6.80 -28.01
CA MET A 549 13.98 7.34 -28.70
C MET A 549 13.96 8.87 -28.69
N LEU A 550 14.37 9.46 -27.56
CA LEU A 550 14.28 10.88 -27.28
C LEU A 550 15.39 11.71 -27.95
N PHE A 551 16.65 11.33 -27.73
CA PHE A 551 17.82 12.05 -28.22
C PHE A 551 18.30 11.59 -29.60
N ARG A 552 17.77 10.47 -30.11
CA ARG A 552 18.19 9.84 -31.38
C ARG A 552 19.71 9.71 -31.49
N SER A 553 20.35 9.38 -30.38
CA SER A 553 21.79 9.15 -30.23
C SER A 553 22.01 7.90 -29.39
N LEU A 554 23.14 7.21 -29.56
CA LEU A 554 23.54 6.08 -28.71
C LEU A 554 24.50 6.49 -27.58
N ALA A 555 25.38 7.46 -27.84
CA ALA A 555 26.39 7.89 -26.87
C ALA A 555 25.78 8.68 -25.71
N VAL A 556 24.81 9.56 -26.00
CA VAL A 556 24.14 10.39 -24.99
C VAL A 556 23.38 9.53 -23.97
N PRO A 557 22.52 8.57 -24.40
CA PRO A 557 21.87 7.64 -23.47
C PRO A 557 22.85 6.83 -22.64
N LEU A 558 23.92 6.31 -23.23
CA LEU A 558 24.87 5.47 -22.52
C LEU A 558 25.61 6.25 -21.43
N LEU A 559 26.09 7.46 -21.74
CA LEU A 559 26.70 8.35 -20.75
C LEU A 559 25.73 8.69 -19.61
N ALA A 560 24.48 8.95 -19.96
CA ALA A 560 23.43 9.25 -18.99
C ALA A 560 23.15 8.09 -18.05
N THR A 561 23.00 6.88 -18.58
CA THR A 561 22.79 5.67 -17.80
C THR A 561 23.99 5.39 -16.88
N VAL A 562 25.22 5.54 -17.36
CA VAL A 562 26.42 5.41 -16.53
C VAL A 562 26.46 6.48 -15.43
N GLY A 563 26.14 7.72 -15.77
CA GLY A 563 26.02 8.80 -14.81
C GLY A 563 24.96 8.52 -13.73
N PHE A 564 23.80 8.03 -14.14
CA PHE A 564 22.73 7.61 -13.23
C PHE A 564 23.20 6.50 -12.28
N LEU A 565 23.84 5.44 -12.80
CA LEU A 565 24.37 4.36 -11.97
C LEU A 565 25.42 4.84 -10.97
N LEU A 566 26.27 5.80 -11.37
CA LEU A 566 27.22 6.45 -10.46
C LEU A 566 26.51 7.25 -9.36
N SER A 567 25.46 8.02 -9.70
CA SER A 567 24.65 8.76 -8.73
C SER A 567 23.88 7.85 -7.78
N LEU A 568 23.35 6.73 -8.28
CA LEU A 568 22.70 5.70 -7.47
C LEU A 568 23.70 5.07 -6.50
N GLY A 569 24.90 4.73 -6.99
CA GLY A 569 25.98 4.22 -6.14
C GLY A 569 26.36 5.21 -5.05
N ALA A 570 26.53 6.49 -5.38
CA ALA A 570 26.83 7.52 -4.37
C ALA A 570 25.67 7.77 -3.41
N SER A 571 24.43 7.68 -3.87
CA SER A 571 23.23 7.77 -3.03
C SER A 571 23.22 6.67 -1.99
N LEU A 572 23.23 5.40 -2.42
CA LEU A 572 23.23 4.24 -1.51
C LEU A 572 24.49 4.24 -0.63
N GLY A 573 25.64 4.59 -1.17
CA GLY A 573 26.91 4.61 -0.44
C GLY A 573 26.94 5.68 0.65
N ALA A 574 26.36 6.84 0.40
CA ALA A 574 26.20 7.85 1.44
C ALA A 574 25.23 7.40 2.54
N VAL A 575 24.13 6.74 2.20
CA VAL A 575 23.21 6.22 3.22
C VAL A 575 23.87 5.10 4.03
N VAL A 576 24.62 4.18 3.41
CA VAL A 576 25.42 3.19 4.15
C VAL A 576 26.43 3.88 5.08
N ALA A 577 27.16 4.90 4.61
CA ALA A 577 28.10 5.61 5.44
C ALA A 577 27.42 6.30 6.64
N ILE A 578 26.23 6.87 6.44
CA ILE A 578 25.51 7.61 7.49
C ILE A 578 24.81 6.66 8.47
N TYR A 579 24.02 5.71 7.96
CA TYR A 579 23.16 4.84 8.75
C TYR A 579 23.82 3.53 9.18
N GLN A 580 24.81 2.99 8.47
CA GLN A 580 25.50 1.75 8.89
C GLN A 580 26.86 2.02 9.53
N TRP A 581 27.62 2.97 9.00
CA TRP A 581 28.93 3.32 9.59
C TRP A 581 28.82 4.42 10.65
N GLY A 582 27.65 5.06 10.79
CA GLY A 582 27.39 6.09 11.79
C GLY A 582 28.03 7.45 11.47
N TRP A 583 28.38 7.74 10.22
CA TRP A 583 28.95 9.05 9.87
C TRP A 583 27.88 10.14 9.91
N LEU A 584 28.17 11.28 10.55
CA LEU A 584 27.20 12.38 10.71
C LEU A 584 25.89 11.98 11.41
N SER A 585 25.89 10.90 12.21
CA SER A 585 24.69 10.42 12.93
C SER A 585 24.01 11.52 13.75
N ASP A 586 24.80 12.31 14.49
CA ASP A 586 24.31 13.40 15.35
C ASP A 586 23.64 14.54 14.56
N VAL A 587 24.01 14.73 13.29
CA VAL A 587 23.48 15.83 12.46
C VAL A 587 22.11 15.48 11.89
N PHE A 588 21.92 14.21 11.53
CA PHE A 588 20.69 13.73 10.90
C PHE A 588 19.74 13.01 11.89
N GLY A 589 20.10 12.99 13.17
CA GLY A 589 19.28 12.34 14.20
C GLY A 589 19.24 10.82 14.04
N VAL A 590 20.29 10.22 13.48
CA VAL A 590 20.42 8.76 13.39
C VAL A 590 20.79 8.26 14.78
N ALA A 591 19.82 7.66 15.46
CA ALA A 591 19.98 7.28 16.86
C ALA A 591 21.11 6.24 17.04
N GLN A 592 21.14 5.20 16.19
CA GLN A 592 22.19 4.19 16.19
C GLN A 592 22.45 3.64 14.77
N PRO A 593 23.67 3.16 14.49
CA PRO A 593 23.96 2.52 13.22
C PRO A 593 23.22 1.18 13.09
N ALA A 594 22.48 0.98 11.99
CA ALA A 594 21.63 -0.18 11.75
C ALA A 594 21.63 -0.59 10.27
N PRO A 595 21.31 -1.85 9.92
CA PRO A 595 21.11 -2.28 8.54
C PRO A 595 20.11 -1.40 7.79
N LEU A 596 20.25 -1.32 6.47
CA LEU A 596 19.32 -0.56 5.64
C LEU A 596 18.03 -1.37 5.44
N LEU A 597 16.94 -0.67 5.15
CA LEU A 597 15.68 -1.34 4.87
C LEU A 597 15.76 -2.13 3.58
N SER A 598 15.34 -3.40 3.59
CA SER A 598 15.47 -4.31 2.44
C SER A 598 14.80 -3.80 1.17
N PHE A 599 13.69 -3.07 1.28
CA PHE A 599 12.99 -2.51 0.11
C PHE A 599 13.51 -1.14 -0.34
N MET A 600 14.32 -0.45 0.49
CA MET A 600 14.80 0.90 0.19
C MET A 600 15.64 0.94 -1.11
N PRO A 601 16.63 0.07 -1.35
CA PRO A 601 17.42 0.13 -2.59
C PRO A 601 16.56 0.04 -3.84
N VAL A 602 15.58 -0.87 -3.86
CA VAL A 602 14.67 -1.05 -5.00
C VAL A 602 13.84 0.21 -5.25
N LEU A 603 13.27 0.81 -4.21
CA LEU A 603 12.51 2.06 -4.33
C LEU A 603 13.40 3.23 -4.80
N VAL A 604 14.58 3.39 -4.21
CA VAL A 604 15.52 4.46 -4.55
C VAL A 604 15.97 4.37 -6.01
N VAL A 605 16.21 3.16 -6.54
CA VAL A 605 16.50 2.95 -7.97
C VAL A 605 15.39 3.51 -8.85
N GLY A 606 14.14 3.14 -8.59
CA GLY A 606 12.99 3.55 -9.39
C GLY A 606 12.73 5.05 -9.33
N ILE A 607 12.77 5.60 -8.12
CA ILE A 607 12.52 7.01 -7.87
C ILE A 607 13.64 7.88 -8.45
N LEU A 608 14.91 7.60 -8.12
CA LEU A 608 16.04 8.37 -8.64
C LEU A 608 16.10 8.29 -10.16
N PHE A 609 15.81 7.13 -10.74
CA PHE A 609 15.78 7.02 -12.19
C PHE A 609 14.75 7.97 -12.78
N GLY A 610 13.51 7.97 -12.28
CA GLY A 610 12.48 8.91 -12.74
C GLY A 610 12.91 10.38 -12.63
N LEU A 611 13.45 10.77 -11.48
CA LEU A 611 13.89 12.15 -11.21
C LEU A 611 15.13 12.56 -12.03
N ALA A 612 16.04 11.62 -12.33
CA ALA A 612 17.29 11.86 -13.03
C ALA A 612 17.13 12.03 -14.55
N MET A 613 15.92 12.01 -15.11
CA MET A 613 15.74 12.12 -16.56
C MET A 613 15.42 13.54 -17.02
N ASP A 614 14.83 14.33 -16.13
CA ASP A 614 14.11 15.55 -16.51
C ASP A 614 15.06 16.69 -16.86
N TYR A 615 16.16 16.86 -16.12
CA TYR A 615 17.16 17.87 -16.44
C TYR A 615 18.05 17.50 -17.63
N GLN A 616 18.10 16.22 -18.01
CA GLN A 616 18.88 15.79 -19.16
C GLN A 616 18.27 16.40 -20.40
N MET A 617 16.94 16.37 -20.48
CA MET A 617 16.20 16.99 -21.55
C MET A 617 16.49 18.48 -21.62
N PHE A 618 16.41 19.20 -20.49
CA PHE A 618 16.65 20.64 -20.53
C PHE A 618 18.08 21.05 -20.86
N LEU A 619 19.08 20.33 -20.36
CA LEU A 619 20.47 20.67 -20.62
C LEU A 619 20.91 20.17 -22.01
N VAL A 620 20.69 18.89 -22.31
CA VAL A 620 21.16 18.27 -23.56
C VAL A 620 20.38 18.78 -24.75
N SER A 621 19.06 19.01 -24.66
CA SER A 621 18.33 19.64 -25.78
C SER A 621 18.80 21.06 -26.03
N ALA A 622 19.07 21.86 -24.99
CA ALA A 622 19.62 23.20 -25.19
C ALA A 622 21.00 23.17 -25.87
N ILE A 623 21.85 22.19 -25.53
CA ILE A 623 23.14 21.98 -26.20
C ILE A 623 22.93 21.54 -27.65
N HIS A 624 22.01 20.60 -27.90
CA HIS A 624 21.69 20.08 -29.22
C HIS A 624 21.12 21.17 -30.14
N GLU A 625 20.22 22.01 -29.64
CA GLU A 625 19.67 23.17 -30.35
C GLU A 625 20.80 24.07 -30.86
N GLN A 626 21.79 24.38 -30.01
CA GLN A 626 22.92 25.23 -30.40
C GLN A 626 23.85 24.57 -31.41
N HIS A 627 24.06 23.25 -31.31
CA HIS A 627 24.86 22.47 -32.28
C HIS A 627 24.16 22.39 -33.64
N ALA A 628 22.84 22.16 -33.66
CA ALA A 628 22.02 22.13 -34.87
C ALA A 628 22.03 23.48 -35.63
N HIS A 629 22.21 24.59 -34.93
CA HIS A 629 22.42 25.93 -35.52
C HIS A 629 23.85 26.17 -36.02
N GLY A 630 24.68 25.13 -36.12
CA GLY A 630 26.03 25.19 -36.71
C GLY A 630 27.14 25.67 -35.77
N ARG A 631 26.89 25.75 -34.45
CA ARG A 631 27.95 26.07 -33.49
C ARG A 631 28.88 24.86 -33.29
N ARG A 632 30.18 25.14 -33.10
CA ARG A 632 31.16 24.10 -32.75
C ARG A 632 30.76 23.41 -31.45
N PRO A 633 31.04 22.10 -31.26
CA PRO A 633 30.57 21.33 -30.10
C PRO A 633 30.87 21.99 -28.73
N LYS A 634 32.08 22.52 -28.54
CA LYS A 634 32.46 23.24 -27.31
C LYS A 634 31.63 24.51 -27.08
N ASP A 635 31.42 25.29 -28.13
CA ASP A 635 30.67 26.54 -28.07
C ASP A 635 29.17 26.27 -27.85
N ALA A 636 28.65 25.16 -28.40
CA ALA A 636 27.29 24.67 -28.17
C ALA A 636 27.09 24.23 -26.72
N VAL A 637 28.02 23.48 -26.13
CA VAL A 637 27.99 23.06 -24.71
C VAL A 637 27.98 24.28 -23.79
N LEU A 638 28.89 25.24 -24.01
CA LEU A 638 28.96 26.47 -23.21
C LEU A 638 27.69 27.32 -23.32
N ALA A 639 27.11 27.44 -24.52
CA ALA A 639 25.90 28.21 -24.74
C ALA A 639 24.66 27.53 -24.12
N GLY A 640 24.50 26.21 -24.29
CA GLY A 640 23.42 25.45 -23.66
C GLY A 640 23.49 25.51 -22.14
N PHE A 641 24.69 25.34 -21.58
CA PHE A 641 24.93 25.43 -20.13
C PHE A 641 24.55 26.80 -19.55
N ARG A 642 24.87 27.90 -20.24
CA ARG A 642 24.53 29.25 -19.77
C ARG A 642 23.01 29.47 -19.65
N ARG A 643 22.24 28.84 -20.54
CA ARG A 643 20.78 29.00 -20.58
C ARG A 643 20.06 28.07 -19.61
N SER A 644 20.49 26.81 -19.50
CA SER A 644 19.82 25.79 -18.69
C SER A 644 20.42 25.61 -17.28
N GLY A 645 21.69 25.96 -17.09
CA GLY A 645 22.45 25.73 -15.84
C GLY A 645 21.78 26.30 -14.59
N PRO A 646 21.40 27.59 -14.55
CA PRO A 646 20.75 28.17 -13.36
C PRO A 646 19.43 27.49 -12.99
N VAL A 647 18.66 27.01 -13.97
CA VAL A 647 17.38 26.33 -13.74
C VAL A 647 17.63 24.97 -13.09
N VAL A 648 18.60 24.21 -13.60
CA VAL A 648 18.94 22.89 -13.04
C VAL A 648 19.48 23.00 -11.62
N VAL A 649 20.35 23.98 -11.33
CA VAL A 649 20.85 24.20 -9.96
C VAL A 649 19.73 24.60 -9.01
N ALA A 650 18.81 25.48 -9.44
CA ALA A 650 17.67 25.86 -8.61
C ALA A 650 16.76 24.66 -8.32
N ALA A 651 16.43 23.87 -9.35
CA ALA A 651 15.59 22.68 -9.20
C ALA A 651 16.24 21.63 -8.27
N ALA A 652 17.54 21.38 -8.43
CA ALA A 652 18.30 20.50 -7.55
C ALA A 652 18.24 20.96 -6.08
N LEU A 653 18.47 22.24 -5.80
CA LEU A 653 18.42 22.78 -4.44
C LEU A 653 17.02 22.71 -3.83
N ILE A 654 15.97 22.90 -4.63
CA ILE A 654 14.58 22.80 -4.18
C ILE A 654 14.24 21.36 -3.81
N MET A 655 14.54 20.41 -4.71
CA MET A 655 14.28 18.98 -4.48
C MET A 655 15.07 18.44 -3.30
N SER A 656 16.36 18.76 -3.21
CA SER A 656 17.18 18.39 -2.05
C SER A 656 16.64 19.02 -0.76
N GLY A 657 16.13 20.25 -0.80
CA GLY A 657 15.50 20.88 0.37
C GLY A 657 14.26 20.14 0.88
N VAL A 658 13.41 19.66 -0.03
CA VAL A 658 12.25 18.81 0.31
C VAL A 658 12.71 17.50 0.94
N PHE A 659 13.61 16.79 0.27
CA PHE A 659 14.08 15.48 0.73
C PHE A 659 14.89 15.55 2.02
N VAL A 660 15.63 16.64 2.28
CA VAL A 660 16.29 16.89 3.58
C VAL A 660 15.26 17.03 4.70
N GLY A 661 14.12 17.68 4.45
CA GLY A 661 13.06 17.76 5.46
C GLY A 661 12.53 16.40 5.88
N PHE A 662 12.33 15.50 4.90
CA PHE A 662 11.98 14.10 5.15
C PHE A 662 13.16 13.32 5.78
N ALA A 663 14.40 13.61 5.40
CA ALA A 663 15.60 13.00 6.00
C ALA A 663 15.71 13.26 7.51
N THR A 664 15.16 14.39 7.98
CA THR A 664 15.16 14.79 9.39
C THR A 664 13.84 14.47 10.10
N SER A 665 13.04 13.51 9.61
CA SER A 665 11.70 13.28 10.13
C SER A 665 11.62 12.60 11.49
N GLY A 666 12.71 11.98 11.94
CA GLY A 666 12.72 11.11 13.12
C GLY A 666 12.24 9.68 12.82
N ASP A 667 11.57 9.47 11.68
CA ASP A 667 11.21 8.15 11.16
C ASP A 667 12.40 7.61 10.34
N GLN A 668 12.91 6.42 10.70
CA GLN A 668 14.05 5.82 10.01
C GLN A 668 13.75 5.43 8.56
N ILE A 669 12.52 5.00 8.26
CA ILE A 669 12.10 4.60 6.91
C ILE A 669 12.06 5.81 6.00
N ILE A 670 11.32 6.84 6.40
CA ILE A 670 11.18 8.08 5.61
C ILE A 670 12.53 8.82 5.57
N GLY A 671 13.25 8.84 6.70
CA GLY A 671 14.53 9.51 6.86
C GLY A 671 15.61 8.96 5.92
N SER A 672 15.78 7.62 5.92
CA SER A 672 16.80 6.96 5.08
C SER A 672 16.53 7.12 3.59
N ILE A 673 15.26 7.02 3.15
CA ILE A 673 14.87 7.25 1.75
C ILE A 673 15.07 8.73 1.39
N GLY A 674 14.64 9.67 2.23
CA GLY A 674 14.85 11.11 2.04
C GLY A 674 16.33 11.45 1.90
N MET A 675 17.19 10.85 2.72
CA MET A 675 18.64 11.02 2.61
C MET A 675 19.19 10.44 1.30
N ALA A 676 18.76 9.23 0.92
CA ALA A 676 19.16 8.60 -0.34
C ALA A 676 18.81 9.49 -1.54
N LEU A 677 17.57 9.97 -1.59
CA LEU A 677 17.09 10.84 -2.67
C LEU A 677 17.82 12.19 -2.68
N THR A 678 18.10 12.76 -1.52
CA THR A 678 18.89 14.00 -1.40
C THR A 678 20.26 13.86 -2.04
N VAL A 679 21.04 12.84 -1.63
CA VAL A 679 22.39 12.63 -2.17
C VAL A 679 22.35 12.26 -3.64
N GLY A 680 21.42 11.39 -4.04
CA GLY A 680 21.26 10.95 -5.42
C GLY A 680 20.96 12.11 -6.37
N VAL A 681 20.04 13.00 -5.98
CA VAL A 681 19.69 14.21 -6.75
C VAL A 681 20.86 15.18 -6.82
N LEU A 682 21.60 15.39 -5.72
CA LEU A 682 22.79 16.27 -5.72
C LEU A 682 23.91 15.70 -6.61
N ALA A 683 24.17 14.40 -6.51
CA ALA A 683 25.17 13.72 -7.33
C ALA A 683 24.79 13.80 -8.82
N ASP A 684 23.53 13.52 -9.16
CA ASP A 684 23.05 13.59 -10.53
C ASP A 684 23.06 15.03 -11.07
N ALA A 685 22.36 15.94 -10.42
CA ALA A 685 22.17 17.29 -10.94
C ALA A 685 23.45 18.13 -10.94
N LEU A 686 24.30 18.02 -9.89
CA LEU A 686 25.49 18.85 -9.74
C LEU A 686 26.77 18.19 -10.25
N VAL A 687 26.91 16.87 -10.15
CA VAL A 687 28.14 16.20 -10.61
C VAL A 687 27.95 15.60 -11.99
N VAL A 688 26.93 14.78 -12.20
CA VAL A 688 26.69 14.14 -13.50
C VAL A 688 26.37 15.20 -14.56
N ARG A 689 25.38 16.05 -14.31
CA ARG A 689 24.89 16.99 -15.33
C ARG A 689 25.74 18.25 -15.47
N MET A 690 26.33 18.77 -14.40
CA MET A 690 27.14 19.99 -14.52
C MET A 690 28.62 19.72 -14.80
N VAL A 691 29.10 18.49 -14.63
CA VAL A 691 30.52 18.14 -14.82
C VAL A 691 30.70 17.02 -15.84
N ILE A 692 30.20 15.81 -15.55
CA ILE A 692 30.45 14.61 -16.38
C ILE A 692 29.89 14.82 -17.80
N MET A 693 28.63 15.22 -17.92
CA MET A 693 27.96 15.38 -19.21
C MET A 693 28.62 16.45 -20.10
N PRO A 694 28.84 17.71 -19.65
CA PRO A 694 29.53 18.71 -20.45
C PRO A 694 30.96 18.31 -20.83
N ALA A 695 31.70 17.69 -19.91
CA ALA A 695 33.07 17.24 -20.15
C ALA A 695 33.08 16.13 -21.22
N ALA A 696 32.22 15.14 -21.09
CA ALA A 696 32.17 14.00 -21.98
C ALA A 696 31.64 14.40 -23.37
N LEU A 697 30.60 15.22 -23.48
CA LEU A 697 30.13 15.79 -24.76
C LEU A 697 31.22 16.63 -25.44
N THR A 698 32.03 17.34 -24.66
CA THR A 698 33.17 18.10 -25.20
C THR A 698 34.26 17.18 -25.77
N LEU A 699 34.47 15.99 -25.19
CA LEU A 699 35.43 15.00 -25.67
C LEU A 699 34.91 14.22 -26.88
N LEU A 700 33.64 13.82 -26.85
CA LEU A 700 32.97 13.09 -27.94
C LEU A 700 32.74 13.96 -29.18
N GLY A 701 32.56 15.28 -29.01
CA GLY A 701 32.36 16.21 -30.13
C GLY A 701 31.16 15.82 -30.99
N ASP A 702 31.33 15.76 -32.31
CA ASP A 702 30.25 15.39 -33.24
C ASP A 702 29.83 13.91 -33.12
N ALA A 703 30.70 13.04 -32.60
CA ALA A 703 30.37 11.63 -32.39
C ALA A 703 29.31 11.43 -31.29
N ALA A 704 29.11 12.41 -30.41
CA ALA A 704 28.06 12.37 -29.39
C ALA A 704 26.64 12.26 -29.99
N TRP A 705 26.45 12.71 -31.23
CA TRP A 705 25.15 12.74 -31.90
C TRP A 705 25.00 11.64 -32.95
N TRP A 706 25.93 10.69 -32.97
CA TRP A 706 25.93 9.63 -33.97
C TRP A 706 24.87 8.56 -33.68
N MET A 707 24.24 8.06 -34.75
CA MET A 707 23.27 6.97 -34.71
C MET A 707 23.36 6.11 -36.00
N PRO A 708 23.30 4.76 -35.92
CA PRO A 708 23.24 3.90 -37.09
C PRO A 708 22.02 4.19 -37.99
N ARG A 709 22.21 4.17 -39.31
CA ARG A 709 21.16 4.49 -40.30
C ARG A 709 19.93 3.56 -40.25
N TRP A 710 20.11 2.31 -39.85
CA TRP A 710 19.00 1.36 -39.69
C TRP A 710 18.12 1.73 -38.48
N MET A 711 18.75 2.16 -37.38
CA MET A 711 18.06 2.58 -36.16
C MET A 711 17.34 3.93 -36.37
N GLN A 712 17.91 4.84 -37.16
CA GLN A 712 17.23 6.08 -37.55
C GLN A 712 15.89 5.87 -38.28
N ARG A 713 15.70 4.71 -38.93
CA ARG A 713 14.45 4.35 -39.62
C ARG A 713 13.43 3.68 -38.69
N LEU A 714 13.88 2.94 -37.69
CA LEU A 714 12.99 2.28 -36.71
C LEU A 714 12.48 3.24 -35.63
N VAL A 715 13.31 4.19 -35.20
CA VAL A 715 12.97 5.06 -34.07
C VAL A 715 11.90 6.10 -34.50
N PRO A 716 10.72 6.13 -33.85
CA PRO A 716 9.66 7.08 -34.16
C PRO A 716 10.08 8.52 -33.83
N ASN A 717 9.62 9.49 -34.63
CA ASN A 717 9.97 10.90 -34.44
C ASN A 717 9.00 11.55 -33.44
N VAL A 718 9.39 11.59 -32.17
CA VAL A 718 8.61 12.24 -31.11
C VAL A 718 9.04 13.70 -30.99
N ASP A 719 8.15 14.65 -31.31
CA ASP A 719 8.40 16.08 -31.14
C ASP A 719 8.26 16.49 -29.66
N ALA A 720 9.25 16.12 -28.85
CA ALA A 720 9.33 16.42 -27.43
C ALA A 720 9.60 17.91 -27.13
N GLU A 721 10.11 18.67 -28.11
CA GLU A 721 10.50 20.08 -27.96
C GLU A 721 9.41 21.06 -28.44
N GLY A 722 8.35 20.56 -29.11
CA GLY A 722 7.27 21.39 -29.63
C GLY A 722 7.67 22.22 -30.86
N ARG A 723 8.66 21.77 -31.64
CA ARG A 723 9.15 22.46 -32.84
C ARG A 723 8.04 22.64 -33.88
N SER A 724 7.11 21.68 -33.97
CA SER A 724 5.93 21.77 -34.83
C SER A 724 4.97 22.88 -34.40
N LEU A 725 4.83 23.15 -33.10
CA LEU A 725 4.00 24.22 -32.57
C LEU A 725 4.63 25.60 -32.86
N GLU A 726 5.94 25.73 -32.70
CA GLU A 726 6.67 26.96 -33.04
C GLU A 726 6.57 27.29 -34.53
N ALA A 727 6.70 26.28 -35.41
CA ALA A 727 6.51 26.45 -36.85
C ALA A 727 5.08 26.88 -37.23
N LEU A 728 4.05 26.29 -36.59
CA LEU A 728 2.65 26.67 -36.81
C LEU A 728 2.33 28.09 -36.31
N LEU A 729 2.90 28.50 -35.17
CA LEU A 729 2.72 29.85 -34.63
C LEU A 729 3.45 30.90 -35.47
N ALA A 730 4.67 30.58 -35.94
CA ALA A 730 5.43 31.44 -36.86
C ALA A 730 4.71 31.62 -38.20
N ALA A 731 4.12 30.55 -38.75
CA ALA A 731 3.32 30.60 -39.97
C ALA A 731 2.05 31.47 -39.80
N GLY A 732 1.43 31.45 -38.62
CA GLY A 732 0.28 32.28 -38.26
C GLY A 732 0.61 33.77 -38.16
N ASP A 733 1.78 34.12 -37.60
CA ASP A 733 2.24 35.52 -37.50
C ASP A 733 2.65 36.11 -38.86
N THR A 734 3.21 35.29 -39.77
CA THR A 734 3.50 35.71 -41.16
C THR A 734 2.26 35.88 -42.03
N GLY A 735 1.17 35.17 -41.73
CA GLY A 735 -0.12 35.32 -42.44
C GLY A 735 -0.83 36.65 -42.14
N ALA A 736 -0.57 37.27 -40.98
CA ALA A 736 -1.16 38.56 -40.60
C ALA A 736 -0.45 39.77 -41.23
N THR A 737 0.77 39.61 -41.76
CA THR A 737 1.57 40.70 -42.38
C THR A 737 1.58 40.67 -43.90
N ALA A 738 1.06 39.62 -44.54
CA ALA A 738 1.03 39.47 -46.00
C ALA A 738 -0.41 39.41 -46.55
N THR A 739 -1.21 40.46 -46.35
CA THR A 739 -2.41 40.67 -47.17
C THR A 739 -2.68 42.16 -47.40
N ALA A 740 -1.82 42.78 -48.20
CA ALA A 740 -2.19 43.94 -49.01
C ALA A 740 -1.66 43.66 -50.43
N THR A 741 -2.58 43.78 -51.41
CA THR A 741 -2.38 43.70 -52.87
C THR A 741 -2.86 42.42 -53.58
N ALA A 742 -4.19 42.39 -53.83
CA ALA A 742 -4.92 41.99 -55.07
C ALA A 742 -4.96 40.51 -55.56
N PRO A 743 -5.93 40.13 -56.45
CA PRO A 743 -7.26 40.67 -56.76
C PRO A 743 -8.41 39.62 -56.65
N ALA A 744 -9.65 40.10 -56.78
CA ALA A 744 -10.90 39.34 -56.68
C ALA A 744 -11.16 38.35 -57.85
N PRO A 745 -11.97 37.30 -57.61
CA PRO A 745 -12.77 36.68 -58.67
C PRO A 745 -14.29 36.82 -58.44
N GLU A 746 -14.98 36.63 -59.55
CA GLU A 746 -16.32 37.05 -59.92
C GLU A 746 -17.42 36.02 -59.59
N ALA A 747 -18.67 36.45 -59.74
CA ALA A 747 -19.94 35.95 -59.19
C ALA A 747 -20.46 34.56 -59.62
N ALA A 748 -21.09 33.87 -58.64
CA ALA A 748 -22.46 33.26 -58.61
C ALA A 748 -22.85 32.11 -59.61
N PRO A 749 -23.88 31.26 -59.34
CA PRO A 749 -25.06 31.53 -58.50
C PRO A 749 -25.65 30.41 -57.59
N SER A 750 -26.29 30.92 -56.52
CA SER A 750 -27.58 30.54 -55.88
C SER A 750 -28.28 29.22 -56.25
N ARG A 751 -28.58 28.41 -55.22
CA ARG A 751 -29.89 27.79 -54.98
C ARG A 751 -30.20 27.71 -53.48
N ALA A 752 -31.42 28.08 -53.13
CA ALA A 752 -32.03 28.03 -51.80
C ALA A 752 -32.44 26.60 -51.42
N ASP A 753 -32.33 26.21 -50.15
CA ASP A 753 -33.49 25.98 -49.27
C ASP A 753 -33.09 25.67 -47.80
N SER A 754 -34.08 25.80 -46.91
CA SER A 754 -34.07 25.86 -45.44
C SER A 754 -33.75 24.51 -44.69
N PRO A 755 -33.68 24.48 -43.33
CA PRO A 755 -32.74 23.64 -42.57
C PRO A 755 -33.29 22.27 -42.15
N ALA A 756 -32.40 21.28 -41.95
CA ALA A 756 -32.73 19.98 -41.36
C ALA A 756 -31.75 19.60 -40.24
N GLU A 757 -32.31 19.57 -39.03
CA GLU A 757 -32.23 18.53 -38.00
C GLU A 757 -30.96 17.67 -37.80
N VAL A 758 -30.54 17.65 -36.54
CA VAL A 758 -29.57 16.75 -35.92
C VAL A 758 -30.08 15.29 -35.96
N PRO A 759 -29.30 14.30 -36.42
CA PRO A 759 -29.64 12.90 -36.21
C PRO A 759 -29.13 12.42 -34.85
N VAL A 760 -30.06 11.94 -34.04
CA VAL A 760 -29.84 11.12 -32.84
C VAL A 760 -29.25 9.75 -33.25
N PRO A 761 -28.31 9.15 -32.51
CA PRO A 761 -27.87 7.77 -32.77
C PRO A 761 -29.03 6.79 -32.55
N ARG A 762 -29.30 5.97 -33.57
CA ARG A 762 -30.27 4.86 -33.53
C ARG A 762 -29.73 3.70 -32.71
N GLU A 763 -30.62 3.11 -31.91
CA GLU A 763 -30.49 1.77 -31.35
C GLU A 763 -30.08 0.76 -32.43
N GLU A 764 -28.98 0.06 -32.19
CA GLU A 764 -28.54 -1.04 -33.04
C GLU A 764 -29.33 -2.29 -32.68
N ARG A 765 -30.02 -2.82 -33.69
CA ARG A 765 -31.00 -3.91 -33.58
C ARG A 765 -30.28 -5.23 -33.28
N ARG A 766 -30.85 -6.00 -32.36
CA ARG A 766 -30.66 -7.45 -32.27
C ARG A 766 -30.95 -8.07 -33.64
N HIS A 767 -29.99 -8.82 -34.17
CA HIS A 767 -30.26 -9.71 -35.29
C HIS A 767 -31.22 -10.82 -34.83
N PRO A 768 -32.35 -11.04 -35.53
CA PRO A 768 -33.18 -12.21 -35.29
C PRO A 768 -32.44 -13.45 -35.79
N VAL A 769 -32.41 -14.48 -34.94
CA VAL A 769 -32.02 -15.84 -35.31
C VAL A 769 -32.96 -16.30 -36.43
N ASP A 770 -32.39 -16.70 -37.55
CA ASP A 770 -33.13 -17.21 -38.70
C ASP A 770 -33.78 -18.57 -38.34
N PRO A 771 -35.12 -18.71 -38.29
CA PRO A 771 -35.77 -19.95 -37.85
C PRO A 771 -35.80 -21.05 -38.94
N ALA A 772 -35.07 -20.89 -40.04
CA ALA A 772 -35.20 -21.71 -41.25
C ALA A 772 -34.06 -22.74 -41.47
N LEU A 773 -33.32 -23.12 -40.44
CA LEU A 773 -32.44 -24.32 -40.45
C LEU A 773 -32.94 -25.39 -39.47
N ALA A 774 -34.26 -25.53 -39.35
CA ALA A 774 -34.91 -26.64 -38.67
C ALA A 774 -35.30 -27.73 -39.67
N ALA A 775 -34.40 -28.68 -39.94
CA ALA A 775 -34.75 -30.04 -40.40
C ALA A 775 -33.53 -30.98 -40.39
N THR A 776 -33.20 -31.55 -39.23
CA THR A 776 -32.51 -32.84 -39.16
C THR A 776 -33.17 -33.68 -38.06
N PRO A 777 -33.28 -35.01 -38.21
CA PRO A 777 -34.37 -35.80 -37.61
C PRO A 777 -34.25 -35.93 -36.09
N HIS A 778 -35.32 -35.63 -35.37
CA HIS A 778 -35.50 -36.04 -33.98
C HIS A 778 -35.42 -37.57 -33.88
N GLY A 779 -34.40 -38.07 -33.18
CA GLY A 779 -34.24 -39.51 -32.90
C GLY A 779 -32.79 -40.03 -32.84
N MET A 780 -31.78 -39.25 -33.23
CA MET A 780 -30.37 -39.68 -33.14
C MET A 780 -29.76 -39.36 -31.75
N PRO A 781 -28.99 -40.29 -31.13
CA PRO A 781 -28.23 -40.03 -29.90
C PRO A 781 -27.30 -38.83 -30.04
N ALA A 782 -27.12 -38.04 -28.98
CA ALA A 782 -26.31 -36.81 -28.97
C ALA A 782 -24.87 -37.04 -29.51
N GLU A 783 -24.26 -38.18 -29.20
CA GLU A 783 -22.93 -38.55 -29.70
C GLU A 783 -22.85 -38.67 -31.23
N GLN A 784 -23.89 -39.21 -31.88
CA GLN A 784 -23.92 -39.32 -33.34
C GLN A 784 -24.14 -37.96 -34.02
N ARG A 785 -24.79 -37.02 -33.33
CA ARG A 785 -24.96 -35.64 -33.82
C ARG A 785 -23.66 -34.86 -33.73
N VAL A 786 -22.95 -34.93 -32.61
CA VAL A 786 -21.62 -34.30 -32.43
C VAL A 786 -20.65 -34.79 -33.51
N ALA A 787 -20.63 -36.10 -33.79
CA ALA A 787 -19.74 -36.68 -34.79
C ALA A 787 -20.06 -36.23 -36.24
N ARG A 788 -21.34 -36.06 -36.58
CA ARG A 788 -21.76 -35.59 -37.91
C ARG A 788 -21.40 -34.12 -38.11
N VAL A 789 -21.68 -33.30 -37.10
CA VAL A 789 -21.33 -31.88 -37.10
C VAL A 789 -19.81 -31.66 -37.16
N ALA A 790 -19.05 -32.44 -36.39
CA ALA A 790 -17.59 -32.42 -36.45
C ALA A 790 -17.04 -32.74 -37.84
N ALA A 791 -17.73 -33.59 -38.62
CA ALA A 791 -17.34 -33.97 -39.97
C ALA A 791 -17.63 -32.88 -41.01
N ASP A 792 -18.67 -32.06 -40.79
CA ASP A 792 -19.07 -30.97 -41.68
C ASP A 792 -18.37 -29.63 -41.35
N LEU A 793 -17.76 -29.52 -40.16
CA LEU A 793 -16.98 -28.35 -39.73
C LEU A 793 -15.49 -28.52 -40.12
N PRO A 794 -14.94 -27.75 -41.08
CA PRO A 794 -13.58 -27.96 -41.56
C PRO A 794 -12.50 -27.65 -40.51
N LEU A 795 -12.73 -26.64 -39.65
CA LEU A 795 -11.85 -26.26 -38.55
C LEU A 795 -12.67 -25.54 -37.47
N GLY A 796 -12.60 -26.00 -36.21
CA GLY A 796 -13.35 -25.40 -35.11
C GLY A 796 -13.39 -26.25 -33.85
N ILE A 797 -14.30 -25.93 -32.93
CA ILE A 797 -14.57 -26.71 -31.72
C ILE A 797 -16.05 -27.07 -31.70
N VAL A 798 -16.37 -28.32 -31.36
CA VAL A 798 -17.74 -28.81 -31.19
C VAL A 798 -17.84 -29.56 -29.87
N GLY A 799 -18.97 -29.49 -29.19
CA GLY A 799 -19.16 -30.26 -27.96
C GLY A 799 -20.54 -30.07 -27.36
N LEU A 800 -20.76 -30.70 -26.20
CA LEU A 800 -21.97 -30.59 -25.41
C LEU A 800 -21.71 -29.76 -24.14
N VAL A 801 -22.64 -28.89 -23.77
CA VAL A 801 -22.68 -28.23 -22.47
C VAL A 801 -23.70 -28.95 -21.59
N THR A 802 -23.27 -29.49 -20.44
CA THR A 802 -24.13 -30.22 -19.51
C THR A 802 -24.00 -29.73 -18.07
N ASP A 803 -24.99 -30.05 -17.25
CA ASP A 803 -24.96 -29.85 -15.80
C ASP A 803 -24.19 -30.98 -15.07
N PRO A 804 -24.05 -30.93 -13.72
CA PRO A 804 -23.45 -31.99 -12.93
C PRO A 804 -24.27 -33.29 -12.86
N ALA A 805 -25.50 -33.33 -13.37
CA ALA A 805 -26.28 -34.55 -13.49
C ALA A 805 -26.22 -35.16 -14.91
N GLY A 806 -25.57 -34.48 -15.85
CA GLY A 806 -25.45 -34.89 -17.25
C GLY A 806 -26.60 -34.43 -18.14
N HIS A 807 -27.49 -33.55 -17.67
CA HIS A 807 -28.53 -32.95 -18.49
C HIS A 807 -27.96 -31.86 -19.38
N PRO A 808 -28.44 -31.74 -20.64
CA PRO A 808 -27.97 -30.71 -21.55
C PRO A 808 -28.45 -29.31 -21.14
N LEU A 809 -27.56 -28.32 -21.22
CA LEU A 809 -27.84 -26.91 -20.95
C LEU A 809 -28.03 -26.16 -22.26
N ALA A 810 -29.28 -25.78 -22.56
CA ALA A 810 -29.62 -24.99 -23.74
C ALA A 810 -29.37 -23.49 -23.51
N GLY A 811 -28.91 -22.79 -24.56
CA GLY A 811 -28.69 -21.33 -24.49
C GLY A 811 -27.45 -20.89 -23.69
N ALA A 812 -26.54 -21.81 -23.35
CA ALA A 812 -25.24 -21.44 -22.79
C ALA A 812 -24.45 -20.63 -23.83
N ALA A 813 -23.86 -19.50 -23.42
CA ALA A 813 -23.05 -18.66 -24.27
C ALA A 813 -21.59 -19.13 -24.23
N LEU A 814 -21.05 -19.46 -25.41
CA LEU A 814 -19.65 -19.87 -25.57
C LEU A 814 -18.89 -18.79 -26.32
N THR A 815 -17.77 -18.35 -25.75
CA THR A 815 -16.88 -17.34 -26.32
C THR A 815 -15.47 -17.90 -26.37
N ILE A 816 -14.83 -17.85 -27.53
CA ILE A 816 -13.44 -18.28 -27.67
C ILE A 816 -12.53 -17.07 -27.87
N THR A 817 -11.44 -17.02 -27.12
CA THR A 817 -10.42 -15.95 -27.20
C THR A 817 -9.04 -16.52 -27.54
N ASP A 818 -8.22 -15.72 -28.22
CA ASP A 818 -6.80 -16.02 -28.40
C ASP A 818 -5.99 -15.74 -27.11
N GLN A 819 -4.72 -16.15 -27.06
CA GLN A 819 -3.86 -15.88 -25.89
C GLN A 819 -3.58 -14.39 -25.63
N ALA A 820 -3.93 -13.50 -26.56
CA ALA A 820 -3.87 -12.06 -26.38
C ALA A 820 -5.21 -11.47 -25.89
N GLY A 821 -6.20 -12.31 -25.55
CA GLY A 821 -7.51 -11.92 -25.03
C GLY A 821 -8.48 -11.41 -26.09
N ARG A 822 -8.16 -11.51 -27.38
CA ARG A 822 -9.06 -11.08 -28.47
C ARG A 822 -10.09 -12.17 -28.74
N GLN A 823 -11.35 -11.78 -28.82
CA GLN A 823 -12.44 -12.68 -29.16
C GLN A 823 -12.32 -13.15 -30.61
N VAL A 824 -12.28 -14.47 -30.81
CA VAL A 824 -12.12 -15.13 -32.11
C VAL A 824 -13.47 -15.60 -32.65
N ALA A 825 -14.33 -16.19 -31.82
CA ALA A 825 -15.69 -16.61 -32.18
C ALA A 825 -16.62 -16.64 -30.97
N ARG A 826 -17.94 -16.70 -31.23
CA ARG A 826 -18.98 -16.83 -30.20
C ARG A 826 -20.13 -17.66 -30.74
N ALA A 827 -20.69 -18.52 -29.89
CA ALA A 827 -21.84 -19.38 -30.20
C ALA A 827 -22.75 -19.52 -28.98
N GLY A 828 -23.93 -20.10 -29.20
CA GLY A 828 -24.82 -20.58 -28.15
C GLY A 828 -25.02 -22.08 -28.26
N SER A 829 -25.26 -22.78 -27.16
CA SER A 829 -25.69 -24.19 -27.19
C SER A 829 -27.17 -24.33 -27.61
N ASP A 830 -27.48 -25.40 -28.34
CA ASP A 830 -28.85 -25.74 -28.77
C ASP A 830 -29.67 -26.45 -27.68
N GLU A 831 -30.91 -26.87 -27.99
CA GLU A 831 -31.81 -27.57 -27.05
C GLU A 831 -31.26 -28.89 -26.49
N VAL A 832 -30.24 -29.49 -27.13
CA VAL A 832 -29.57 -30.69 -26.63
C VAL A 832 -28.17 -30.39 -26.09
N GLY A 833 -27.87 -29.11 -25.83
CA GLY A 833 -26.59 -28.66 -25.29
C GLY A 833 -25.45 -28.63 -26.30
N LEU A 834 -25.71 -28.92 -27.59
CA LEU A 834 -24.69 -28.96 -28.64
C LEU A 834 -24.28 -27.56 -29.05
N TYR A 835 -22.99 -27.32 -29.18
CA TYR A 835 -22.44 -26.07 -29.69
C TYR A 835 -21.39 -26.29 -30.78
N GLU A 836 -21.24 -25.28 -31.63
CA GLU A 836 -20.28 -25.26 -32.74
C GLU A 836 -19.57 -23.90 -32.80
N LEU A 837 -18.25 -23.91 -32.75
CA LEU A 837 -17.39 -22.73 -32.81
C LEU A 837 -16.43 -22.85 -34.00
N PRO A 838 -16.76 -22.30 -35.18
CA PRO A 838 -15.87 -22.31 -36.33
C PRO A 838 -14.65 -21.43 -36.08
N LEU A 839 -13.47 -21.92 -36.47
CA LEU A 839 -12.19 -21.22 -36.35
C LEU A 839 -11.56 -20.97 -37.71
N THR A 840 -10.83 -19.86 -37.86
CA THR A 840 -10.18 -19.48 -39.12
C THR A 840 -8.73 -19.96 -39.23
N ALA A 841 -8.09 -20.30 -38.11
CA ALA A 841 -6.74 -20.86 -38.04
C ALA A 841 -6.57 -21.71 -36.77
N GLY A 842 -5.64 -22.66 -36.83
CA GLY A 842 -5.22 -23.45 -35.67
C GLY A 842 -4.48 -22.60 -34.64
N GLY A 843 -4.56 -23.01 -33.38
CA GLY A 843 -3.94 -22.33 -32.26
C GLY A 843 -4.43 -22.87 -30.92
N THR A 844 -3.88 -22.28 -29.87
CA THR A 844 -4.32 -22.53 -28.50
C THR A 844 -5.24 -21.40 -28.09
N PHE A 845 -6.47 -21.74 -27.70
CA PHE A 845 -7.52 -20.79 -27.40
C PHE A 845 -8.09 -21.00 -26.00
N VAL A 846 -8.67 -19.95 -25.43
CA VAL A 846 -9.45 -20.04 -24.18
C VAL A 846 -10.93 -20.04 -24.55
N LEU A 847 -11.62 -21.12 -24.23
CA LEU A 847 -13.05 -21.31 -24.39
C LEU A 847 -13.75 -20.96 -23.07
N ILE A 848 -14.50 -19.86 -23.07
CA ILE A 848 -15.31 -19.41 -21.94
C ILE A 848 -16.77 -19.82 -22.19
N VAL A 849 -17.36 -20.56 -21.26
CA VAL A 849 -18.75 -21.04 -21.33
C VAL A 849 -19.50 -20.48 -20.14
N ALA A 850 -20.62 -19.80 -20.39
CA ALA A 850 -21.47 -19.22 -19.35
C ALA A 850 -22.94 -19.60 -19.59
N ALA A 851 -23.64 -20.01 -18.53
CA ALA A 851 -25.08 -20.28 -18.56
C ALA A 851 -25.76 -19.51 -17.41
N ALA A 852 -27.05 -19.21 -17.54
CA ALA A 852 -27.76 -18.36 -16.58
C ALA A 852 -27.81 -18.95 -15.14
N GLU A 853 -27.77 -20.28 -15.02
CA GLU A 853 -27.94 -21.01 -13.75
C GLU A 853 -26.68 -21.81 -13.35
N ALA A 854 -25.53 -21.53 -13.97
CA ALA A 854 -24.30 -22.24 -13.70
C ALA A 854 -23.08 -21.32 -13.76
N ARG A 855 -22.05 -21.63 -12.96
CA ARG A 855 -20.82 -20.83 -12.95
C ARG A 855 -20.15 -20.82 -14.33
N PRO A 856 -19.68 -19.65 -14.81
CA PRO A 856 -18.87 -19.60 -16.02
C PRO A 856 -17.60 -20.43 -15.84
N ALA A 857 -17.27 -21.24 -16.85
CA ALA A 857 -16.05 -22.05 -16.88
C ALA A 857 -15.16 -21.61 -18.04
N ALA A 858 -13.84 -21.60 -17.82
CA ALA A 858 -12.84 -21.32 -18.85
C ALA A 858 -11.97 -22.55 -19.09
N HIS A 859 -11.86 -22.98 -20.35
CA HIS A 859 -11.14 -24.17 -20.77
C HIS A 859 -10.08 -23.81 -21.81
N LEU A 860 -8.89 -24.37 -21.67
CA LEU A 860 -7.79 -24.15 -22.61
C LEU A 860 -7.85 -25.24 -23.68
N VAL A 861 -8.16 -24.88 -24.93
CA VAL A 861 -8.38 -25.82 -26.03
C VAL A 861 -7.37 -25.59 -27.14
N ALA A 862 -6.59 -26.62 -27.46
CA ALA A 862 -5.65 -26.61 -28.58
C ALA A 862 -6.31 -27.20 -29.83
N VAL A 863 -6.34 -26.43 -30.91
CA VAL A 863 -6.89 -26.84 -32.22
C VAL A 863 -5.78 -26.77 -33.26
N SER A 864 -5.44 -27.89 -33.89
CA SER A 864 -4.38 -27.94 -34.91
C SER A 864 -4.89 -27.54 -36.29
N ASP A 865 -5.35 -28.50 -37.07
CA ASP A 865 -5.71 -28.39 -38.48
C ASP A 865 -7.09 -29.00 -38.78
N ARG A 866 -7.79 -29.49 -37.74
CA ARG A 866 -9.13 -30.09 -37.82
C ARG A 866 -9.98 -29.73 -36.60
N THR A 867 -11.28 -29.90 -36.74
CA THR A 867 -12.24 -29.68 -35.66
C THR A 867 -12.00 -30.61 -34.46
N VAL A 868 -12.02 -30.04 -33.25
CA VAL A 868 -11.79 -30.76 -31.98
C VAL A 868 -13.11 -30.89 -31.21
N ARG A 869 -13.35 -32.05 -30.62
CA ARG A 869 -14.47 -32.25 -29.70
C ARG A 869 -14.08 -31.85 -28.27
N HIS A 870 -14.87 -31.01 -27.62
CA HIS A 870 -14.65 -30.59 -26.23
C HIS A 870 -15.97 -30.42 -25.47
N ASP A 871 -16.35 -31.40 -24.64
CA ASP A 871 -17.58 -31.34 -23.85
C ASP A 871 -17.33 -30.57 -22.53
N VAL A 872 -18.24 -29.68 -22.15
CA VAL A 872 -18.11 -28.77 -21.00
C VAL A 872 -19.20 -29.09 -19.98
N ARG A 873 -18.79 -29.27 -18.73
CA ARG A 873 -19.71 -29.52 -17.61
C ARG A 873 -19.67 -28.32 -16.67
N LEU A 874 -20.79 -27.62 -16.53
CA LEU A 874 -20.89 -26.46 -15.65
C LEU A 874 -21.44 -26.88 -14.29
N VAL A 875 -20.93 -26.28 -13.20
CA VAL A 875 -21.41 -26.54 -11.83
C VAL A 875 -22.57 -25.61 -11.52
N GLY A 876 -23.69 -26.18 -11.06
CA GLY A 876 -24.90 -25.44 -10.68
C GLY A 876 -24.74 -24.66 -9.38
N ASN A 877 -25.55 -23.62 -9.24
CA ASN A 877 -25.67 -22.78 -8.05
C ASN A 877 -26.46 -23.49 -6.94
N ALA A 878 -26.00 -23.43 -5.69
CA ALA A 878 -26.73 -23.95 -4.53
C ALA A 878 -27.69 -22.89 -3.96
N ALA A 879 -28.68 -23.31 -3.18
CA ALA A 879 -29.62 -22.42 -2.50
C ALA A 879 -29.85 -22.88 -1.06
N LEU A 880 -30.13 -21.92 -0.19
CA LEU A 880 -30.50 -22.14 1.20
C LEU A 880 -31.86 -21.45 1.42
N HIS A 881 -32.83 -22.13 2.00
CA HIS A 881 -34.12 -21.54 2.35
C HIS A 881 -34.63 -22.05 3.68
N GLY A 882 -35.63 -21.40 4.26
CA GLY A 882 -36.23 -21.88 5.50
C GLY A 882 -37.29 -20.95 6.03
N VAL A 883 -37.80 -21.28 7.22
CA VAL A 883 -38.83 -20.50 7.93
C VAL A 883 -38.29 -20.05 9.28
N LEU A 884 -38.47 -18.76 9.55
CA LEU A 884 -38.19 -18.12 10.83
C LEU A 884 -39.43 -18.18 11.73
N THR A 885 -39.31 -18.83 12.89
CA THR A 885 -40.40 -19.01 13.86
C THR A 885 -40.03 -18.44 15.22
N GLY A 886 -41.03 -17.99 15.99
CA GLY A 886 -40.86 -17.54 17.37
C GLY A 886 -40.73 -18.70 18.36
N ALA A 887 -40.60 -18.39 19.66
CA ALA A 887 -40.27 -19.35 20.73
C ALA A 887 -41.19 -20.59 20.77
N ASP A 888 -42.48 -20.41 20.51
CA ASP A 888 -43.49 -21.47 20.48
C ASP A 888 -43.38 -22.40 19.24
N GLY A 889 -42.46 -22.10 18.32
CA GLY A 889 -42.18 -22.88 17.11
C GLY A 889 -43.26 -22.86 16.03
N THR A 890 -44.34 -22.09 16.24
CA THR A 890 -45.53 -22.10 15.38
C THR A 890 -45.91 -20.71 14.86
N GLN A 891 -45.47 -19.64 15.52
CA GLN A 891 -45.71 -18.28 15.06
C GLN A 891 -44.60 -17.84 14.09
N PRO A 892 -44.91 -17.48 12.83
CA PRO A 892 -43.91 -16.98 11.89
C PRO A 892 -43.42 -15.59 12.28
N VAL A 893 -42.11 -15.35 12.16
CA VAL A 893 -41.49 -14.06 12.44
C VAL A 893 -41.12 -13.38 11.13
N GLY A 894 -41.88 -12.36 10.76
CA GLY A 894 -41.62 -11.57 9.56
C GLY A 894 -40.73 -10.36 9.82
N GLY A 895 -39.91 -10.00 8.84
CA GLY A 895 -39.00 -8.86 8.91
C GLY A 895 -37.67 -9.11 9.63
N GLY A 896 -37.41 -10.34 10.07
CA GLY A 896 -36.11 -10.73 10.63
C GLY A 896 -35.01 -10.62 9.57
N VAL A 897 -33.84 -10.11 9.95
CA VAL A 897 -32.69 -10.00 9.05
C VAL A 897 -31.85 -11.26 9.19
N LEU A 898 -31.62 -11.96 8.09
CA LEU A 898 -30.79 -13.15 8.04
C LEU A 898 -29.53 -12.83 7.24
N THR A 899 -28.37 -13.11 7.82
CA THR A 899 -27.06 -12.88 7.24
C THR A 899 -26.33 -14.21 7.18
N LEU A 900 -25.93 -14.62 5.98
CA LEU A 900 -25.09 -15.79 5.76
C LEU A 900 -23.63 -15.34 5.72
N LEU A 901 -22.83 -15.86 6.64
CA LEU A 901 -21.41 -15.56 6.80
C LEU A 901 -20.59 -16.77 6.32
N ASP A 902 -19.39 -16.55 5.76
CA ASP A 902 -18.45 -17.65 5.53
C ASP A 902 -17.68 -18.02 6.81
N VAL A 903 -16.81 -19.02 6.74
CA VAL A 903 -15.99 -19.46 7.90
C VAL A 903 -14.99 -18.42 8.41
N ARG A 904 -14.72 -17.35 7.65
CA ARG A 904 -13.87 -16.22 8.04
C ARG A 904 -14.68 -15.08 8.66
N GLY A 905 -16.01 -15.20 8.74
CA GLY A 905 -16.90 -14.17 9.26
C GLY A 905 -17.32 -13.11 8.23
N ASP A 906 -16.94 -13.28 6.95
CA ASP A 906 -17.33 -12.35 5.90
C ASP A 906 -18.79 -12.53 5.49
N VAL A 907 -19.51 -11.43 5.25
CA VAL A 907 -20.91 -11.47 4.81
C VAL A 907 -20.99 -11.93 3.35
N VAL A 908 -21.49 -13.15 3.15
CA VAL A 908 -21.70 -13.75 1.82
C VAL A 908 -23.00 -13.22 1.20
N ALA A 909 -24.06 -13.17 1.99
CA ALA A 909 -25.35 -12.66 1.56
C ALA A 909 -26.22 -12.24 2.75
N THR A 910 -27.13 -11.30 2.53
CA THR A 910 -28.14 -10.88 3.52
C THR A 910 -29.52 -10.89 2.88
N THR A 911 -30.51 -11.42 3.60
CA THR A 911 -31.92 -11.41 3.20
C THR A 911 -32.81 -11.05 4.38
N ARG A 912 -34.11 -10.88 4.14
CA ARG A 912 -35.11 -10.67 5.19
C ARG A 912 -36.21 -11.70 5.09
N SER A 913 -36.71 -12.16 6.23
CA SER A 913 -37.89 -13.03 6.26
C SER A 913 -39.14 -12.25 5.82
N ASP A 914 -40.00 -12.90 5.03
CA ASP A 914 -41.27 -12.34 4.61
C ASP A 914 -42.34 -12.38 5.72
N ALA A 915 -43.55 -11.91 5.43
CA ALA A 915 -44.65 -11.89 6.41
C ALA A 915 -45.09 -13.30 6.89
N SER A 916 -44.71 -14.36 6.17
CA SER A 916 -44.92 -15.76 6.56
C SER A 916 -43.69 -16.39 7.21
N GLY A 917 -42.66 -15.60 7.50
CA GLY A 917 -41.40 -16.05 8.10
C GLY A 917 -40.45 -16.72 7.11
N GLN A 918 -40.78 -16.83 5.83
CA GLN A 918 -39.92 -17.54 4.87
C GLN A 918 -38.74 -16.66 4.43
N TYR A 919 -37.61 -17.31 4.20
CA TYR A 919 -36.40 -16.68 3.66
C TYR A 919 -35.72 -17.61 2.66
N ARG A 920 -34.94 -17.02 1.74
CA ARG A 920 -34.12 -17.76 0.77
C ARG A 920 -32.87 -16.98 0.38
N PHE A 921 -31.76 -17.70 0.26
CA PHE A 921 -30.51 -17.33 -0.37
C PHE A 921 -30.34 -18.19 -1.63
N GLY A 922 -30.14 -17.56 -2.79
CA GLY A 922 -29.78 -18.24 -4.03
C GLY A 922 -28.31 -18.08 -4.35
N ASP A 923 -27.82 -18.80 -5.36
CA ASP A 923 -26.49 -18.62 -5.95
C ASP A 923 -25.30 -18.88 -5.00
N LEU A 924 -25.51 -19.78 -4.03
CA LEU A 924 -24.49 -20.17 -3.05
C LEU A 924 -23.47 -21.14 -3.63
N VAL A 925 -22.26 -21.07 -3.09
CA VAL A 925 -21.17 -22.03 -3.37
C VAL A 925 -21.36 -23.24 -2.45
N ALA A 926 -20.83 -24.39 -2.85
CA ALA A 926 -20.65 -25.45 -1.88
C ALA A 926 -19.62 -25.02 -0.84
N GLY A 927 -19.93 -25.18 0.45
CA GLY A 927 -19.06 -24.77 1.55
C GLY A 927 -19.79 -24.71 2.88
N SER A 928 -19.03 -24.46 3.94
CA SER A 928 -19.55 -24.26 5.30
C SER A 928 -19.83 -22.78 5.53
N TYR A 929 -20.99 -22.48 6.10
CA TYR A 929 -21.48 -21.13 6.35
C TYR A 929 -22.01 -21.00 7.78
N ILE A 930 -22.09 -19.77 8.28
CA ILE A 930 -22.77 -19.44 9.53
C ILE A 930 -23.99 -18.59 9.18
N LEU A 931 -25.19 -19.10 9.45
CA LEU A 931 -26.43 -18.37 9.32
C LEU A 931 -26.71 -17.61 10.62
N SER A 932 -26.55 -16.29 10.57
CA SER A 932 -26.89 -15.37 11.66
C SER A 932 -28.26 -14.74 11.43
N VAL A 933 -29.10 -14.69 12.47
CA VAL A 933 -30.46 -14.18 12.38
C VAL A 933 -30.75 -13.20 13.51
N LEU A 934 -31.25 -12.02 13.14
CA LEU A 934 -31.63 -10.94 14.04
C LEU A 934 -33.12 -10.60 13.88
N GLY A 935 -33.88 -10.64 14.97
CA GLY A 935 -35.27 -10.20 15.02
C GLY A 935 -35.42 -8.97 15.93
N GLU A 936 -36.30 -8.04 15.58
CA GLU A 936 -36.49 -6.72 16.25
C GLU A 936 -36.91 -6.81 17.74
N SER A 937 -37.22 -8.02 18.24
CA SER A 937 -37.58 -8.26 19.66
C SER A 937 -37.14 -9.66 20.14
N PHE A 938 -36.14 -10.24 19.47
CA PHE A 938 -35.68 -11.60 19.70
C PHE A 938 -34.16 -11.65 19.85
N ARG A 939 -33.66 -12.62 20.61
CA ARG A 939 -32.22 -12.84 20.76
C ARG A 939 -31.59 -13.23 19.41
N PRO A 940 -30.41 -12.71 19.05
CA PRO A 940 -29.68 -13.14 17.87
C PRO A 940 -29.38 -14.65 17.93
N VAL A 941 -29.51 -15.35 16.80
CA VAL A 941 -29.19 -16.77 16.67
C VAL A 941 -28.16 -16.94 15.57
N ALA A 942 -27.09 -17.68 15.84
CA ALA A 942 -26.09 -18.09 14.85
C ALA A 942 -26.05 -19.61 14.75
N GLN A 943 -26.14 -20.16 13.54
CA GLN A 943 -26.15 -21.60 13.28
C GLN A 943 -25.20 -21.96 12.14
N ALA A 944 -24.33 -22.95 12.34
CA ALA A 944 -23.50 -23.50 11.28
C ALA A 944 -24.32 -24.32 10.28
N VAL A 945 -24.07 -24.13 8.98
CA VAL A 945 -24.80 -24.73 7.87
C VAL A 945 -23.81 -25.19 6.79
N GLU A 946 -23.86 -26.47 6.39
CA GLU A 946 -23.09 -26.98 5.26
C GLU A 946 -23.94 -27.01 3.98
N VAL A 947 -23.51 -26.29 2.95
CA VAL A 947 -24.18 -26.26 1.64
C VAL A 947 -23.40 -27.14 0.67
N GLY A 948 -24.05 -28.16 0.10
CA GLY A 948 -23.47 -29.04 -0.91
C GLY A 948 -23.52 -28.47 -2.34
N PRO A 949 -22.73 -29.01 -3.29
CA PRO A 949 -22.71 -28.53 -4.68
C PRO A 949 -24.07 -28.74 -5.36
N GLY A 950 -24.71 -27.64 -5.79
CA GLY A 950 -26.04 -27.64 -6.40
C GLY A 950 -27.18 -28.05 -5.46
N ALA A 951 -26.95 -28.04 -4.14
CA ALA A 951 -27.97 -28.39 -3.15
C ALA A 951 -29.00 -27.26 -2.97
N ASP A 952 -30.28 -27.60 -2.78
CA ASP A 952 -31.30 -26.67 -2.27
C ASP A 952 -31.65 -27.08 -0.83
N LEU A 953 -31.03 -26.42 0.14
CA LEU A 953 -31.01 -26.81 1.55
C LEU A 953 -32.07 -26.06 2.35
N ALA A 954 -32.88 -26.78 3.12
CA ALA A 954 -33.89 -26.22 4.01
C ALA A 954 -33.39 -26.15 5.47
N VAL A 955 -33.34 -24.95 6.06
CA VAL A 955 -32.91 -24.71 7.46
C VAL A 955 -33.93 -23.81 8.16
N ASP A 956 -34.74 -24.38 9.05
CA ASP A 956 -35.68 -23.58 9.84
C ASP A 956 -34.99 -23.03 11.10
N VAL A 957 -35.23 -21.75 11.41
CA VAL A 957 -34.61 -21.06 12.56
C VAL A 957 -35.69 -20.67 13.55
N ARG A 958 -35.43 -20.94 14.84
CA ARG A 958 -36.31 -20.56 15.94
C ARG A 958 -35.68 -19.46 16.79
N LEU A 959 -36.44 -18.40 17.03
CA LEU A 959 -36.03 -17.26 17.83
C LEU A 959 -36.73 -17.24 19.19
N SER A 960 -35.98 -16.97 20.26
CA SER A 960 -36.47 -16.81 21.63
C SER A 960 -36.43 -15.35 22.09
N HIS A 961 -37.26 -15.00 23.07
CA HIS A 961 -37.26 -13.65 23.65
C HIS A 961 -36.20 -13.54 24.74
N GLY A 962 -35.47 -12.42 24.76
CA GLY A 962 -34.54 -12.08 25.83
C GLY A 962 -35.26 -11.73 27.14
N GLY A 963 -34.81 -12.28 28.27
CA GLY A 963 -35.20 -11.86 29.61
C GLY A 963 -34.43 -10.61 30.05
N ARG A 964 -35.03 -9.80 30.93
CA ARG A 964 -34.43 -8.56 31.43
C ARG A 964 -34.31 -8.58 32.95
N LEU A 965 -33.12 -8.30 33.46
CA LEU A 965 -32.83 -8.21 34.89
C LEU A 965 -32.47 -6.77 35.23
N ILE A 966 -33.28 -6.10 36.05
CA ILE A 966 -33.00 -4.75 36.56
C ILE A 966 -32.69 -4.88 38.04
N GLY A 967 -31.77 -4.10 38.57
CA GLY A 967 -31.50 -4.13 39.99
C GLY A 967 -30.87 -2.89 40.57
N GLN A 968 -30.71 -2.90 41.88
CA GLN A 968 -30.12 -1.80 42.63
C GLN A 968 -29.15 -2.33 43.68
N VAL A 969 -27.96 -1.75 43.77
CA VAL A 969 -26.95 -2.02 44.79
C VAL A 969 -27.02 -0.93 45.85
N SER A 970 -27.20 -1.30 47.11
CA SER A 970 -27.27 -0.38 48.24
C SER A 970 -26.27 -0.74 49.35
N ALA A 971 -25.84 0.27 50.11
CA ALA A 971 -24.97 0.08 51.25
C ALA A 971 -25.78 -0.39 52.46
N GLY A 972 -25.40 -1.53 53.06
CA GLY A 972 -26.09 -2.09 54.23
C GLY A 972 -25.99 -1.25 55.51
N SER A 973 -25.19 -0.18 55.52
CA SER A 973 -25.05 0.75 56.66
C SER A 973 -26.13 1.82 56.73
N ASP A 974 -26.63 2.32 55.59
CA ASP A 974 -27.54 3.46 55.51
C ASP A 974 -28.56 3.40 54.35
N GLY A 975 -28.58 2.31 53.58
CA GLY A 975 -29.55 2.05 52.52
C GLY A 975 -29.41 2.95 51.29
N ARG A 976 -28.32 3.72 51.17
CA ARG A 976 -28.04 4.55 49.99
C ARG A 976 -27.52 3.70 48.84
N GLY A 977 -27.90 4.07 47.62
CA GLY A 977 -27.37 3.46 46.41
C GLY A 977 -25.85 3.61 46.34
N VAL A 978 -25.15 2.53 45.96
CA VAL A 978 -23.70 2.54 45.80
C VAL A 978 -23.40 2.85 44.34
N PRO A 979 -22.88 4.05 44.00
CA PRO A 979 -22.48 4.37 42.64
C PRO A 979 -21.20 3.62 42.27
N GLU A 980 -21.01 3.36 40.97
CA GLU A 980 -19.80 2.75 40.41
C GLU A 980 -19.48 1.34 40.98
N ALA A 981 -20.48 0.64 41.53
CA ALA A 981 -20.33 -0.75 41.91
C ALA A 981 -20.35 -1.62 40.66
N SER A 982 -19.34 -2.47 40.52
CA SER A 982 -19.30 -3.50 39.48
C SER A 982 -20.30 -4.60 39.81
N VAL A 983 -21.14 -4.97 38.85
CA VAL A 983 -22.13 -6.04 38.97
C VAL A 983 -21.85 -7.04 37.87
N THR A 984 -21.49 -8.25 38.23
CA THR A 984 -21.20 -9.34 37.29
C THR A 984 -22.30 -10.38 37.38
N LEU A 985 -22.88 -10.75 36.23
CA LEU A 985 -23.86 -11.82 36.12
C LEU A 985 -23.18 -13.10 35.63
N VAL A 986 -23.33 -14.18 36.37
CA VAL A 986 -22.72 -15.49 36.08
C VAL A 986 -23.83 -16.52 35.89
N ASP A 987 -23.75 -17.40 34.88
CA ASP A 987 -24.72 -18.48 34.70
C ASP A 987 -24.49 -19.66 35.67
N ASP A 988 -25.36 -20.68 35.60
CA ASP A 988 -25.26 -21.89 36.43
C ASP A 988 -24.03 -22.77 36.09
N GLY A 989 -23.40 -22.53 34.92
CA GLY A 989 -22.15 -23.15 34.50
C GLY A 989 -20.89 -22.46 35.02
N GLY A 990 -21.04 -21.30 35.66
CA GLY A 990 -19.94 -20.49 36.18
C GLY A 990 -19.31 -19.55 35.14
N ALA A 991 -19.90 -19.41 33.95
CA ALA A 991 -19.45 -18.48 32.93
C ALA A 991 -20.04 -17.08 33.19
N VAL A 992 -19.23 -16.04 32.99
CA VAL A 992 -19.71 -14.65 33.05
C VAL A 992 -20.55 -14.37 31.82
N VAL A 993 -21.81 -14.00 32.04
CA VAL A 993 -22.82 -13.77 31.00
C VAL A 993 -22.80 -12.32 30.56
N ASP A 994 -22.68 -11.39 31.52
CA ASP A 994 -22.63 -9.96 31.29
C ASP A 994 -22.10 -9.22 32.54
N SER A 995 -21.66 -7.97 32.40
CA SER A 995 -21.26 -7.11 33.51
C SER A 995 -21.72 -5.67 33.32
N ALA A 996 -22.19 -5.05 34.40
CA ALA A 996 -22.71 -3.69 34.41
C ALA A 996 -22.12 -2.89 35.57
N THR A 997 -22.06 -1.57 35.43
CA THR A 997 -21.66 -0.67 36.50
C THR A 997 -22.88 0.12 36.98
N THR A 998 -23.05 0.30 38.28
CA THR A 998 -24.23 1.00 38.83
C THR A 998 -24.20 2.51 38.60
N ASP A 999 -25.37 3.09 38.37
CA ASP A 999 -25.55 4.55 38.25
C ASP A 999 -25.42 5.31 39.59
N THR A 1000 -25.57 6.64 39.56
CA THR A 1000 -25.51 7.48 40.77
C THR A 1000 -26.52 7.12 41.88
N GLY A 1001 -27.60 6.41 41.53
CA GLY A 1001 -28.60 5.89 42.46
C GLY A 1001 -28.40 4.42 42.85
N GLY A 1002 -27.32 3.77 42.37
CA GLY A 1002 -27.02 2.37 42.58
C GLY A 1002 -27.71 1.41 41.62
N SER A 1003 -28.37 1.87 40.56
CA SER A 1003 -29.17 1.02 39.66
C SER A 1003 -28.33 0.39 38.54
N PHE A 1004 -28.67 -0.83 38.13
CA PHE A 1004 -28.09 -1.55 36.99
C PHE A 1004 -29.18 -2.29 36.21
N HIS A 1005 -28.89 -2.70 34.97
CA HIS A 1005 -29.75 -3.60 34.19
C HIS A 1005 -28.93 -4.50 33.26
N PHE A 1006 -29.50 -5.65 32.94
CA PHE A 1006 -29.04 -6.62 31.96
C PHE A 1006 -30.22 -6.97 31.04
N ASP A 1007 -29.99 -6.93 29.75
CA ASP A 1007 -30.98 -7.26 28.71
C ASP A 1007 -30.59 -8.58 28.02
N ASP A 1008 -31.49 -9.15 27.23
CA ASP A 1008 -31.24 -10.33 26.39
C ASP A 1008 -30.75 -11.62 27.10
N LEU A 1009 -31.10 -11.80 28.37
CA LEU A 1009 -30.74 -12.98 29.17
C LEU A 1009 -31.55 -14.23 28.75
N SER A 1010 -30.89 -15.40 28.70
CA SER A 1010 -31.62 -16.66 28.52
C SER A 1010 -32.43 -17.03 29.77
N GLN A 1011 -33.46 -17.88 29.61
CA GLN A 1011 -34.13 -18.43 30.78
C GLN A 1011 -33.16 -19.29 31.57
N GLY A 1012 -33.04 -19.02 32.87
CA GLY A 1012 -32.11 -19.77 33.71
C GLY A 1012 -31.88 -19.14 35.07
N ARG A 1013 -31.05 -19.84 35.85
CA ARG A 1013 -30.60 -19.38 37.16
C ARG A 1013 -29.22 -18.74 36.99
N TYR A 1014 -29.10 -17.53 37.50
CA TYR A 1014 -27.91 -16.71 37.45
C TYR A 1014 -27.42 -16.37 38.86
N THR A 1015 -26.13 -16.16 39.01
CA THR A 1015 -25.51 -15.62 40.21
C THR A 1015 -25.04 -14.21 39.90
N LEU A 1016 -25.67 -13.23 40.55
CA LEU A 1016 -25.32 -11.83 40.43
C LEU A 1016 -24.36 -11.45 41.55
N THR A 1017 -23.16 -11.02 41.20
CA THR A 1017 -22.11 -10.63 42.15
C THR A 1017 -21.88 -9.13 42.06
N ALA A 1018 -22.20 -8.40 43.12
CA ALA A 1018 -21.89 -6.97 43.21
C ALA A 1018 -20.61 -6.74 44.02
N ALA A 1019 -19.67 -5.97 43.47
CA ALA A 1019 -18.39 -5.61 44.07
C ALA A 1019 -18.16 -4.09 44.05
N GLY A 1020 -17.74 -3.57 45.20
CA GLY A 1020 -17.59 -2.14 45.57
C GLY A 1020 -17.33 -1.98 47.08
N HIS A 1021 -17.72 -3.01 47.84
CA HIS A 1021 -17.34 -3.36 49.22
C HIS A 1021 -17.11 -4.90 49.24
N PRO A 1022 -16.97 -5.63 50.38
CA PRO A 1022 -16.81 -7.09 50.33
C PRO A 1022 -17.91 -7.71 49.44
N PRO A 1023 -17.53 -8.49 48.41
CA PRO A 1023 -18.45 -8.84 47.34
C PRO A 1023 -19.61 -9.70 47.87
N VAL A 1024 -20.81 -9.42 47.39
CA VAL A 1024 -22.02 -10.17 47.74
C VAL A 1024 -22.58 -10.81 46.48
N ALA A 1025 -22.73 -12.13 46.53
CA ALA A 1025 -23.34 -12.92 45.46
C ALA A 1025 -24.80 -13.26 45.81
N THR A 1026 -25.72 -13.00 44.89
CA THR A 1026 -27.15 -13.28 45.02
C THR A 1026 -27.61 -14.13 43.85
N ALA A 1027 -28.28 -15.25 44.12
CA ALA A 1027 -28.88 -16.06 43.07
C ALA A 1027 -30.19 -15.44 42.58
N VAL A 1028 -30.37 -15.37 41.28
CA VAL A 1028 -31.53 -14.79 40.59
C VAL A 1028 -32.00 -15.75 39.52
N GLU A 1029 -33.31 -15.91 39.37
CA GLU A 1029 -33.91 -16.72 38.31
C GLU A 1029 -34.60 -15.78 37.32
N VAL A 1030 -34.27 -15.93 36.03
CA VAL A 1030 -34.81 -15.11 34.94
C VAL A 1030 -35.67 -16.02 34.06
N GLU A 1031 -36.92 -15.62 33.84
CA GLU A 1031 -37.87 -16.30 32.95
C GLU A 1031 -37.76 -15.76 31.52
N GLU A 1032 -38.10 -16.59 30.51
CA GLU A 1032 -38.05 -16.19 29.10
C GLU A 1032 -38.98 -14.98 28.83
N GLY A 1033 -38.43 -13.89 28.30
CA GLY A 1033 -39.17 -12.63 28.07
C GLY A 1033 -39.64 -11.92 29.36
N GLY A 1034 -39.22 -12.39 30.54
CA GLY A 1034 -39.63 -11.85 31.83
C GLY A 1034 -38.80 -10.65 32.29
N HIS A 1035 -39.40 -9.77 33.08
CA HIS A 1035 -38.71 -8.70 33.80
C HIS A 1035 -38.50 -9.10 35.26
N ARG A 1036 -37.25 -9.13 35.73
CA ARG A 1036 -36.91 -9.43 37.12
C ARG A 1036 -36.23 -8.23 37.78
N GLU A 1037 -36.70 -7.87 38.98
CA GLU A 1037 -36.09 -6.82 39.80
C GLU A 1037 -35.36 -7.42 41.01
N VAL A 1038 -34.12 -6.96 41.28
CA VAL A 1038 -33.29 -7.47 42.39
C VAL A 1038 -32.55 -6.35 43.10
N THR A 1039 -32.56 -6.36 44.44
CA THR A 1039 -31.76 -5.44 45.25
C THR A 1039 -30.64 -6.20 45.96
N VAL A 1040 -29.40 -5.70 45.88
CA VAL A 1040 -28.22 -6.29 46.53
C VAL A 1040 -27.66 -5.34 47.58
N GLU A 1041 -27.58 -5.80 48.83
CA GLU A 1041 -27.04 -5.01 49.94
C GLU A 1041 -25.57 -5.38 50.24
N LEU A 1042 -24.65 -4.41 50.21
CA LEU A 1042 -23.24 -4.61 50.53
C LEU A 1042 -22.95 -4.41 52.03
N GLY A 1043 -22.13 -5.28 52.64
CA GLY A 1043 -21.84 -5.24 54.08
C GLY A 1043 -20.90 -4.11 54.54
N GLY A 1044 -21.25 -3.40 55.61
CA GLY A 1044 -20.47 -2.26 56.16
C GLY A 1044 -19.27 -2.64 57.07
N PRO A 1045 -18.33 -1.70 57.34
CA PRO A 1045 -17.11 -1.97 58.12
C PRO A 1045 -17.38 -2.19 59.63
N ARG A 1046 -16.71 -3.18 60.23
CA ARG A 1046 -16.77 -3.45 61.69
C ARG A 1046 -16.17 -2.28 62.49
N ARG A 1047 -16.92 -1.73 63.45
CA ARG A 1047 -16.39 -0.86 64.52
C ARG A 1047 -15.46 -1.66 65.44
N ALA A 1048 -14.23 -1.18 65.61
CA ALA A 1048 -13.30 -1.64 66.63
C ALA A 1048 -13.59 -0.93 67.95
N ASP A 1049 -14.43 -1.52 68.82
CA ASP A 1049 -14.54 -1.08 70.22
C ASP A 1049 -13.52 -1.86 71.07
N GLY A 1050 -12.48 -1.14 71.51
CA GLY A 1050 -11.55 -1.61 72.54
C GLY A 1050 -12.08 -1.30 73.94
N GLY A 1051 -12.18 -2.33 74.79
CA GLY A 1051 -12.46 -2.16 76.22
C GLY A 1051 -12.84 -3.48 76.90
N PRO A 1052 -12.06 -4.00 77.88
CA PRO A 1052 -12.06 -5.41 78.24
C PRO A 1052 -13.05 -5.74 79.36
N GLY A 1053 -13.68 -6.92 79.25
CA GLY A 1053 -14.51 -7.52 80.29
C GLY A 1053 -14.91 -8.95 79.96
N SER A 1054 -13.99 -9.90 80.18
CA SER A 1054 -14.36 -11.29 80.50
C SER A 1054 -15.08 -11.32 81.87
N PRO A 1055 -15.75 -12.40 82.33
CA PRO A 1055 -15.97 -13.73 81.74
C PRO A 1055 -17.41 -14.26 81.88
N ALA A 1056 -17.78 -15.32 81.16
CA ALA A 1056 -18.46 -16.49 81.74
C ALA A 1056 -18.66 -17.58 80.68
N ALA A 1057 -18.14 -18.76 81.01
CA ALA A 1057 -18.38 -20.02 80.36
C ALA A 1057 -19.85 -20.48 80.53
N ARG A 1058 -20.47 -20.93 79.44
CA ARG A 1058 -20.78 -22.35 79.20
C ARG A 1058 -21.27 -22.55 77.77
#